data_AF-A0A8B6H290-F1
#
_entry.id   AF-A0A8B6H290-F1
#
_cell.length_a   1.000
_cell.length_b   1.000
_cell.length_c   1.000
_cell.angle_alpha   90.00
_cell.angle_beta   90.00
_cell.angle_gamma   90.00
#
_symmetry.space_group_name_H-M   'P 1'
#
loop_
_entity.id
_entity.type
_entity.pdbx_description
1 polymer ?
#
loop_
_entity_poly.entity_id
_entity_poly.type
_entity_poly.pdbx_seq_one_letter_code
_entity_poly.pdbx_strand_id
1 'polypeptide(L)'
;MHGKSVSALLATTKEPPSEVKMDVMEGDQMERMETNEEEVDLMDIELQEKTPDIIFTPKRQFHVDYLILKCVQPALGNVKDPPTDSSRAIERLKIILNSLQNDSGDMTVLTGIAKHLTSILKEKEQGPTTMMTNWLSAEASKPENINRAGTFRRFAVQCLESKVIPLLAGIIAFIDTNRNLDILTFNEQWKIGLWLQIFNDPELTQLRYTGIVSPSRHQELQEVIVKTTSLEGKVFSAGLPFSWLIFQQIDEVLRNTINTKEVGDSWFDVVMKATEIFQELPLGKLLSSTEGTYIHPLLKSYILDFVHMVHAVQSEEECNLVCETVRIGCKILIEGEFGRLLLSLIGCHMTHILHDVRFKNFSHIVHVWPGVSRRTVEFQQKESNFHLVTDEEITLDILALHMLIDHLEPSKESLNKPETRTKWLRKVCDYRPIIERIFGHFNQDTDRREFHYGKKCQRGIEQARLQWTRVVVVKLFIEHVCTSGKEELDIRRCMPLWQTFREGADMKDIKSLEKMERFLKLCHKDIVKKCFGDQAKCISCENPIEGAPVRLPCDHVICRKCFYDCVTLKEFECPHGGCHENFPADLNPDKSENVGEIRKYQDYRTRCNSFFMEVVSQLCFAEGTPPSQEVIEKLLSYIIGHSKGKKVERVVSRELTIFDDSIDPTPVVRSFLLQQLMQTSGHEIETHLLAYFNYADRLVKTTGDKQQLIELCLLVMTCMEDSLHQQYAHREDEITMATKMLRDAVPNIIGDIELLDKIDNLSKVRFSLTVVSKYIHKLYGTAQKSMPDPTVRKLFDAASKLCEECGSPWPRRYFVKQLCRCYGIESYQTVVTKSEASFLRWVRLPELKGNKVEECHDRYIVTGDEYKELRETIVTAVLSENSEKLELLLQDMQNILRVINGKILNDQRLGADPLLQILYETDKPQDTEAVMLLQEVPSVWRYRAMITVNHLRQHLDAAKMKLPVLRLFLKEEYHLRAIRFVPSIIRLQKMLMQKYNRKLDRAEATTLTIADVKVQMRQERRLKEFGHLLEDYIEAWNCVRESLETYLCPANESLVTVDKEYCRKDITEDTSISHLIPTYKDAGLCSYALLFFLLKKQNIFLDNYCSQTKQK
;
A
#
# COMPACT_ATOMS: atom_id res chain seq x y z
N MET A 1 -4.77 -25.26 24.64
CA MET A 1 -4.66 -26.67 25.08
C MET A 1 -3.91 -27.40 23.97
N HIS A 2 -2.77 -28.06 24.11
CA HIS A 2 -1.95 -28.47 25.25
C HIS A 2 -0.51 -27.94 25.06
N GLY A 3 0.12 -27.54 26.17
CA GLY A 3 1.57 -27.53 26.29
C GLY A 3 2.04 -28.82 26.98
N LYS A 4 3.28 -29.24 26.74
CA LYS A 4 4.07 -30.05 27.67
C LYS A 4 5.55 -29.64 27.58
N SER A 5 6.00 -29.02 28.67
CA SER A 5 7.39 -29.01 29.13
C SER A 5 7.74 -30.40 29.68
N VAL A 6 8.94 -30.90 29.42
CA VAL A 6 9.66 -31.81 30.32
C VAL A 6 11.16 -31.50 30.24
N SER A 7 11.64 -30.83 31.27
CA SER A 7 13.01 -30.87 31.75
C SER A 7 13.22 -32.10 32.66
N ALA A 8 14.50 -32.48 32.82
CA ALA A 8 15.09 -33.40 33.81
C ALA A 8 15.36 -34.85 33.36
N LEU A 9 16.66 -35.15 33.20
CA LEU A 9 17.34 -36.26 33.87
C LEU A 9 18.86 -35.97 33.89
N LEU A 10 19.38 -35.74 35.09
CA LEU A 10 20.81 -35.65 35.43
C LEU A 10 21.30 -37.01 35.93
N ALA A 11 22.63 -37.16 35.84
CA ALA A 11 23.51 -38.15 36.48
C ALA A 11 23.76 -39.47 35.73
N THR A 12 24.96 -39.58 35.16
CA THR A 12 25.97 -40.53 35.67
C THR A 12 27.36 -40.12 35.19
N THR A 13 28.19 -39.84 36.18
CA THR A 13 29.63 -39.60 36.17
C THR A 13 30.40 -40.83 35.71
N LYS A 14 31.48 -40.65 34.92
CA LYS A 14 32.69 -41.50 34.98
C LYS A 14 33.92 -40.72 34.53
N GLU A 15 34.91 -40.77 35.42
CA GLU A 15 36.22 -40.11 35.42
C GLU A 15 37.15 -40.63 34.30
N PRO A 16 38.17 -39.84 33.90
CA PRO A 16 39.37 -40.37 33.22
C PRO A 16 40.43 -40.77 34.27
N PRO A 17 41.22 -41.85 34.07
CA PRO A 17 42.32 -42.14 34.96
C PRO A 17 43.57 -41.33 34.60
N SER A 18 44.26 -40.99 35.68
CA SER A 18 45.50 -40.26 35.85
C SER A 18 46.76 -41.07 35.51
N GLU A 19 47.80 -40.31 35.15
CA GLU A 19 49.23 -40.43 35.47
C GLU A 19 49.78 -41.78 35.99
N VAL A 20 50.87 -42.23 35.33
CA VAL A 20 52.00 -42.90 35.98
C VAL A 20 53.29 -42.20 35.58
N LYS A 21 54.11 -41.93 36.60
CA LYS A 21 55.39 -41.20 36.64
C LYS A 21 56.60 -42.11 36.37
N MET A 22 57.67 -41.45 35.88
CA MET A 22 59.11 -41.59 36.20
C MET A 22 59.82 -42.94 35.95
N ASP A 23 60.94 -42.94 35.22
CA ASP A 23 62.26 -42.64 35.82
C ASP A 23 63.40 -42.48 34.80
N VAL A 24 64.47 -41.87 35.30
CA VAL A 24 65.72 -41.32 34.72
C VAL A 24 66.74 -42.40 34.30
N MET A 25 67.65 -42.05 33.35
CA MET A 25 69.11 -42.35 33.29
C MET A 25 69.65 -41.96 31.90
N GLU A 26 70.36 -40.84 31.72
CA GLU A 26 71.83 -40.59 31.88
C GLU A 26 72.77 -41.30 30.89
N GLY A 27 73.63 -40.49 30.26
CA GLY A 27 74.93 -40.85 29.67
C GLY A 27 75.01 -40.76 28.13
N ASP A 28 75.66 -39.72 27.56
CA ASP A 28 77.11 -39.67 27.21
C ASP A 28 77.35 -40.22 25.77
N GLN A 29 78.05 -39.63 24.80
CA GLN A 29 79.09 -38.59 24.71
C GLN A 29 79.01 -37.91 23.33
N MET A 30 79.32 -36.61 23.25
CA MET A 30 79.63 -35.92 21.99
C MET A 30 81.03 -35.33 22.13
N GLU A 31 82.02 -35.99 21.51
CA GLU A 31 83.40 -35.49 21.43
C GLU A 31 83.51 -34.38 20.38
N ARG A 32 84.31 -33.38 20.75
CA ARG A 32 84.69 -32.20 19.97
C ARG A 32 85.53 -32.59 18.76
N MET A 33 85.38 -31.82 17.68
CA MET A 33 86.54 -31.42 16.88
C MET A 33 86.38 -29.95 16.48
N GLU A 34 87.25 -29.13 17.06
CA GLU A 34 87.49 -27.73 16.69
C GLU A 34 88.08 -27.68 15.28
N THR A 35 87.72 -26.65 14.49
CA THR A 35 88.69 -25.91 13.66
C THR A 35 88.10 -24.58 13.20
N ASN A 36 88.72 -23.52 13.73
CA ASN A 36 89.14 -22.26 13.12
C ASN A 36 88.12 -21.38 12.38
N GLU A 37 87.87 -20.24 13.03
CA GLU A 37 87.58 -18.96 12.41
C GLU A 37 88.73 -18.57 11.45
N GLU A 38 88.42 -18.44 10.16
CA GLU A 38 89.21 -17.62 9.25
C GLU A 38 88.32 -16.48 8.75
N GLU A 39 88.65 -15.27 9.21
CA GLU A 39 88.27 -14.02 8.55
C GLU A 39 88.68 -14.09 7.08
N VAL A 40 87.72 -13.95 6.17
CA VAL A 40 88.01 -13.66 4.77
C VAL A 40 87.59 -12.23 4.50
N ASP A 41 88.63 -11.43 4.28
CA ASP A 41 88.64 -10.04 3.89
C ASP A 41 87.64 -9.71 2.78
N LEU A 42 87.02 -8.54 2.93
CA LEU A 42 86.35 -7.80 1.87
C LEU A 42 87.38 -7.46 0.79
N MET A 43 87.42 -8.24 -0.29
CA MET A 43 88.01 -7.81 -1.54
C MET A 43 86.91 -7.43 -2.53
N ASP A 44 86.90 -6.14 -2.85
CA ASP A 44 86.23 -5.54 -4.00
C ASP A 44 86.51 -6.37 -5.26
N ILE A 45 85.50 -7.11 -5.71
CA ILE A 45 85.46 -7.63 -7.07
C ILE A 45 84.59 -6.67 -7.86
N GLU A 46 85.26 -5.75 -8.56
CA GLU A 46 84.71 -5.02 -9.69
C GLU A 46 84.06 -6.04 -10.65
N LEU A 47 82.74 -6.03 -10.71
CA LEU A 47 81.97 -6.72 -11.74
C LEU A 47 82.24 -6.02 -13.07
N GLN A 48 83.32 -6.45 -13.75
CA GLN A 48 83.50 -6.20 -15.17
C GLN A 48 82.29 -6.78 -15.91
N GLU A 49 81.56 -5.89 -16.59
CA GLU A 49 80.63 -6.22 -17.66
C GLU A 49 81.34 -7.08 -18.71
N LYS A 50 81.19 -8.40 -18.59
CA LYS A 50 81.36 -9.33 -19.70
C LYS A 50 80.12 -10.19 -19.74
N THR A 51 79.19 -9.78 -20.59
CA THR A 51 78.14 -10.63 -21.13
C THR A 51 78.76 -11.92 -21.67
N PRO A 52 78.53 -13.09 -21.04
CA PRO A 52 78.64 -14.32 -21.78
C PRO A 52 77.40 -14.39 -22.66
N ASP A 53 77.58 -14.57 -23.96
CA ASP A 53 76.52 -15.01 -24.86
C ASP A 53 76.02 -16.38 -24.41
N ILE A 54 75.19 -16.39 -23.37
CA ILE A 54 74.30 -17.50 -23.06
C ILE A 54 73.23 -17.41 -24.13
N ILE A 55 73.36 -18.27 -25.13
CA ILE A 55 72.27 -18.63 -26.03
C ILE A 55 71.12 -19.08 -25.13
N PHE A 56 70.20 -18.16 -24.83
CA PHE A 56 68.90 -18.46 -24.23
C PHE A 56 68.15 -19.29 -25.25
N THR A 57 68.27 -20.62 -25.15
CA THR A 57 67.35 -21.53 -25.82
C THR A 57 65.92 -21.14 -25.42
N PRO A 58 65.00 -20.94 -26.37
CA PRO A 58 63.71 -20.35 -26.10
C PRO A 58 62.85 -21.26 -25.22
N LYS A 59 62.26 -20.66 -24.17
CA LYS A 59 61.04 -21.07 -23.45
C LYS A 59 60.93 -22.56 -23.04
N ARG A 60 61.36 -22.89 -21.81
CA ARG A 60 60.54 -23.83 -21.01
C ARG A 60 59.25 -23.08 -20.67
N GLN A 61 58.20 -23.28 -21.46
CA GLN A 61 56.88 -22.71 -21.21
C GLN A 61 56.41 -23.13 -19.82
N PHE A 62 56.08 -22.16 -18.97
CA PHE A 62 55.26 -22.42 -17.81
C PHE A 62 53.88 -22.90 -18.31
N HIS A 63 53.52 -24.16 -18.06
CA HIS A 63 52.25 -24.72 -18.51
C HIS A 63 51.11 -24.15 -17.63
N VAL A 64 50.49 -23.07 -18.12
CA VAL A 64 49.34 -22.41 -17.48
C VAL A 64 48.22 -23.42 -17.21
N ASP A 65 48.02 -24.36 -18.14
CA ASP A 65 47.05 -25.45 -18.04
C ASP A 65 47.24 -26.31 -16.78
N TYR A 66 48.49 -26.69 -16.50
CA TYR A 66 48.84 -27.45 -15.30
C TYR A 66 48.63 -26.63 -14.02
N LEU A 67 48.93 -25.33 -14.04
CA LEU A 67 48.66 -24.44 -12.91
C LEU A 67 47.16 -24.35 -12.64
N ILE A 68 46.33 -24.16 -13.67
CA ILE A 68 44.88 -24.09 -13.54
C ILE A 68 44.35 -25.39 -12.93
N LEU A 69 44.70 -26.55 -13.51
CA LEU A 69 44.28 -27.86 -13.01
C LEU A 69 44.61 -28.06 -11.52
N LYS A 70 45.78 -27.60 -11.08
CA LYS A 70 46.19 -27.67 -9.66
C LYS A 70 45.41 -26.70 -8.77
N CYS A 71 44.98 -25.55 -9.29
CA CYS A 71 44.24 -24.53 -8.55
C CYS A 71 42.72 -24.76 -8.51
N VAL A 72 42.14 -25.57 -9.41
CA VAL A 72 40.67 -25.77 -9.52
C VAL A 72 40.05 -26.30 -8.23
N GLN A 73 40.62 -27.34 -7.61
CA GLN A 73 40.06 -27.92 -6.39
C GLN A 73 40.10 -26.95 -5.19
N PRO A 74 41.23 -26.29 -4.88
CA PRO A 74 41.26 -25.23 -3.86
C PRO A 74 40.29 -24.08 -4.15
N ALA A 75 40.20 -23.64 -5.42
CA ALA A 75 39.29 -22.58 -5.82
C ALA A 75 37.82 -22.96 -5.59
N LEU A 76 37.44 -24.21 -5.90
CA LEU A 76 36.11 -24.74 -5.63
C LEU A 76 35.78 -24.78 -4.14
N GLY A 77 36.76 -24.98 -3.26
CA GLY A 77 36.59 -24.90 -1.81
C GLY A 77 36.19 -23.50 -1.31
N ASN A 78 36.59 -22.47 -2.05
CA ASN A 78 36.27 -21.06 -1.78
C ASN A 78 34.93 -20.63 -2.40
N VAL A 79 34.33 -21.44 -3.27
CA VAL A 79 33.00 -21.19 -3.83
C VAL A 79 31.95 -21.73 -2.87
N LYS A 80 31.02 -20.86 -2.45
CA LYS A 80 29.92 -21.19 -1.55
C LYS A 80 28.59 -21.12 -2.27
N ASP A 81 27.67 -21.96 -1.83
CA ASP A 81 26.32 -22.04 -2.36
C ASP A 81 25.31 -21.42 -1.39
N PRO A 82 24.13 -20.99 -1.87
CA PRO A 82 23.01 -20.64 -1.01
C PRO A 82 22.69 -21.81 -0.06
N PRO A 83 22.19 -21.56 1.17
CA PRO A 83 21.87 -22.61 2.13
C PRO A 83 20.89 -23.67 1.62
N THR A 84 20.09 -23.33 0.62
CA THR A 84 19.10 -24.18 -0.04
C THR A 84 19.68 -25.15 -1.07
N ASP A 85 20.98 -25.06 -1.40
CA ASP A 85 21.62 -25.84 -2.48
C ASP A 85 22.89 -26.57 -2.02
N SER A 86 22.78 -27.38 -0.98
CA SER A 86 23.94 -28.02 -0.33
C SER A 86 24.63 -29.09 -1.19
N SER A 87 24.00 -29.63 -2.24
CA SER A 87 24.58 -30.66 -3.12
C SER A 87 25.39 -30.08 -4.28
N ARG A 88 25.23 -28.78 -4.60
CA ARG A 88 25.78 -28.18 -5.81
C ARG A 88 27.30 -28.24 -5.91
N ALA A 89 28.01 -28.08 -4.78
CA ALA A 89 29.47 -28.11 -4.77
C ALA A 89 30.06 -29.40 -5.38
N ILE A 90 29.44 -30.55 -5.12
CA ILE A 90 29.90 -31.86 -5.65
C ILE A 90 29.57 -31.98 -7.14
N GLU A 91 28.39 -31.54 -7.56
CA GLU A 91 27.97 -31.56 -8.96
C GLU A 91 28.87 -30.65 -9.81
N ARG A 92 29.10 -29.42 -9.36
CA ARG A 92 30.01 -28.45 -9.98
C ARG A 92 31.41 -29.03 -10.16
N LEU A 93 31.94 -29.68 -9.13
CA LEU A 93 33.25 -30.35 -9.19
C LEU A 93 33.27 -31.41 -10.30
N LYS A 94 32.25 -32.27 -10.38
CA LYS A 94 32.16 -33.31 -11.41
C LYS A 94 32.09 -32.71 -12.82
N ILE A 95 31.25 -31.70 -13.03
CA ILE A 95 31.09 -31.06 -14.34
C ILE A 95 32.41 -30.44 -14.80
N ILE A 96 33.04 -29.62 -13.95
CA ILE A 96 34.29 -28.94 -14.29
C ILE A 96 35.41 -29.95 -14.57
N LEU A 97 35.59 -30.98 -13.73
CA LEU A 97 36.63 -31.98 -13.95
C LEU A 97 36.42 -32.76 -15.25
N ASN A 98 35.18 -33.14 -15.56
CA ASN A 98 34.86 -33.82 -16.82
C ASN A 98 35.11 -32.92 -18.04
N SER A 99 34.72 -31.64 -17.97
CA SER A 99 34.94 -30.67 -19.04
C SER A 99 36.42 -30.37 -19.28
N LEU A 100 37.25 -30.40 -18.22
CA LEU A 100 38.70 -30.17 -18.33
C LEU A 100 39.48 -31.41 -18.82
N GLN A 101 38.89 -32.62 -18.75
CA GLN A 101 39.51 -33.86 -19.23
C GLN A 101 39.25 -34.13 -20.72
N ASN A 102 38.16 -33.59 -21.28
CA ASN A 102 37.76 -33.81 -22.68
C ASN A 102 38.25 -32.68 -23.62
N ASP A 103 39.48 -32.20 -23.42
CA ASP A 103 40.02 -30.97 -24.00
C ASP A 103 40.62 -31.22 -25.40
N SER A 104 39.79 -31.24 -26.44
CA SER A 104 40.25 -31.34 -27.84
C SER A 104 39.69 -30.20 -28.70
N GLY A 105 40.45 -29.12 -28.87
CA GLY A 105 40.11 -27.97 -29.71
C GLY A 105 40.58 -26.62 -29.13
N ASP A 106 40.35 -25.52 -29.87
CA ASP A 106 40.76 -24.16 -29.48
C ASP A 106 39.72 -23.42 -28.60
N MET A 107 38.48 -23.89 -28.55
CA MET A 107 37.39 -23.31 -27.72
C MET A 107 36.89 -24.32 -26.70
N THR A 108 37.40 -24.20 -25.49
CA THR A 108 37.17 -25.14 -24.40
C THR A 108 36.98 -24.41 -23.07
N VAL A 109 36.64 -25.13 -22.00
CA VAL A 109 36.50 -24.51 -20.67
C VAL A 109 37.86 -24.06 -20.14
N LEU A 110 38.93 -24.84 -20.39
CA LEU A 110 40.27 -24.49 -19.94
C LEU A 110 40.79 -23.21 -20.60
N THR A 111 40.63 -23.11 -21.93
CA THR A 111 41.02 -21.93 -22.70
C THR A 111 40.23 -20.69 -22.28
N GLY A 112 38.92 -20.83 -22.00
CA GLY A 112 38.09 -19.76 -21.45
C GLY A 112 38.57 -19.27 -20.08
N ILE A 113 38.88 -20.20 -19.15
CA ILE A 113 39.46 -19.86 -17.84
C ILE A 113 40.80 -19.13 -18.00
N ALA A 114 41.69 -19.63 -18.86
CA ALA A 114 43.01 -19.03 -19.08
C ALA A 114 42.92 -17.59 -19.62
N LYS A 115 42.01 -17.35 -20.58
CA LYS A 115 41.75 -16.01 -21.13
C LYS A 115 41.19 -15.05 -20.06
N HIS A 116 40.24 -15.50 -19.26
CA HIS A 116 39.66 -14.71 -18.18
C HIS A 116 40.68 -14.36 -17.10
N LEU A 117 41.45 -15.35 -16.62
CA LEU A 117 42.55 -15.12 -15.68
C LEU A 117 43.55 -14.10 -16.22
N THR A 118 43.94 -14.24 -17.51
CA THR A 118 44.86 -13.30 -18.15
C THR A 118 44.29 -11.88 -18.21
N SER A 119 43.01 -11.72 -18.58
CA SER A 119 42.35 -10.42 -18.65
C SER A 119 42.26 -9.75 -17.27
N ILE A 120 41.79 -10.49 -16.27
CA ILE A 120 41.63 -10.00 -14.89
C ILE A 120 42.97 -9.64 -14.24
N LEU A 121 44.01 -10.46 -14.47
CA LEU A 121 45.36 -10.18 -13.96
C LEU A 121 45.94 -8.92 -14.62
N LYS A 122 45.74 -8.72 -15.93
CA LYS A 122 46.17 -7.50 -16.62
C LYS A 122 45.48 -6.25 -16.05
N GLU A 123 44.16 -6.31 -15.82
CA GLU A 123 43.42 -5.21 -15.18
C GLU A 123 43.98 -4.89 -13.79
N LYS A 124 44.24 -5.93 -12.98
CA LYS A 124 44.85 -5.79 -11.66
C LYS A 124 46.22 -5.13 -11.70
N GLU A 125 47.07 -5.51 -12.65
CA GLU A 125 48.43 -4.97 -12.81
C GLU A 125 48.46 -3.52 -13.32
N GLN A 126 47.37 -3.05 -13.95
CA GLN A 126 47.22 -1.68 -14.48
C GLN A 126 46.67 -0.67 -13.44
N GLY A 127 46.30 -1.12 -12.23
CA GLY A 127 45.73 -0.27 -11.18
C GLY A 127 46.73 0.72 -10.53
N PRO A 128 46.22 1.75 -9.81
CA PRO A 128 47.04 2.81 -9.20
C PRO A 128 47.92 2.36 -8.02
N THR A 129 47.79 1.11 -7.55
CA THR A 129 48.75 0.46 -6.65
C THR A 129 49.97 -0.03 -7.44
N THR A 130 50.69 0.95 -7.96
CA THR A 130 51.89 0.82 -8.78
C THR A 130 53.07 0.31 -7.94
N MET A 131 53.27 -1.01 -7.87
CA MET A 131 54.56 -1.68 -7.53
C MET A 131 54.46 -3.21 -7.71
N MET A 132 54.19 -3.74 -8.93
CA MET A 132 54.10 -5.21 -9.11
C MET A 132 54.66 -5.77 -10.42
N THR A 133 55.68 -5.18 -11.04
CA THR A 133 56.51 -5.96 -11.99
C THR A 133 57.49 -6.89 -11.28
N ASN A 134 57.76 -6.64 -9.99
CA ASN A 134 58.72 -7.36 -9.15
C ASN A 134 58.08 -8.01 -7.90
N TRP A 135 56.80 -8.38 -7.97
CA TRP A 135 56.09 -8.96 -6.81
C TRP A 135 56.73 -10.26 -6.30
N LEU A 136 57.28 -11.07 -7.21
CA LEU A 136 57.93 -12.34 -6.84
C LEU A 136 59.23 -12.10 -6.06
N SER A 137 60.01 -11.07 -6.41
CA SER A 137 61.22 -10.72 -5.66
C SER A 137 60.87 -10.08 -4.31
N ALA A 138 59.80 -9.29 -4.23
CA ALA A 138 59.30 -8.72 -2.98
C ALA A 138 58.73 -9.77 -2.01
N GLU A 139 58.13 -10.85 -2.53
CA GLU A 139 57.68 -11.96 -1.68
C GLU A 139 58.83 -12.93 -1.32
N ALA A 140 59.84 -13.05 -2.18
CA ALA A 140 61.04 -13.85 -1.94
C ALA A 140 62.01 -13.21 -0.93
N SER A 141 62.02 -11.87 -0.81
CA SER A 141 62.86 -11.16 0.17
C SER A 141 62.41 -11.37 1.62
N LYS A 142 61.23 -11.97 1.84
CA LYS A 142 60.73 -12.33 3.16
C LYS A 142 61.26 -13.73 3.55
N PRO A 143 62.17 -13.86 4.53
CA PRO A 143 62.80 -15.16 4.85
C PRO A 143 61.80 -16.23 5.32
N GLU A 144 60.71 -15.82 5.98
CA GLU A 144 59.61 -16.71 6.43
C GLU A 144 58.95 -17.48 5.28
N ASN A 145 58.85 -16.85 4.11
CA ASN A 145 58.18 -17.39 2.94
C ASN A 145 58.98 -18.52 2.26
N ILE A 146 60.30 -18.35 2.17
CA ILE A 146 61.22 -19.36 1.60
C ILE A 146 61.36 -20.55 2.57
N ASN A 147 61.48 -20.26 3.88
CA ASN A 147 61.63 -21.28 4.92
C ASN A 147 60.40 -22.21 5.00
N ARG A 148 59.19 -21.67 4.80
CA ARG A 148 57.95 -22.47 4.79
C ARG A 148 57.81 -23.41 3.59
N ALA A 149 58.36 -23.01 2.44
CA ALA A 149 58.24 -23.77 1.19
C ALA A 149 59.41 -24.73 0.93
N GLY A 150 60.53 -24.56 1.65
CA GLY A 150 61.74 -25.39 1.57
C GLY A 150 62.61 -25.14 0.33
N THR A 151 62.02 -24.86 -0.84
CA THR A 151 62.75 -24.50 -2.06
C THR A 151 62.13 -23.27 -2.74
N PHE A 152 62.95 -22.48 -3.42
CA PHE A 152 62.47 -21.31 -4.16
C PHE A 152 61.45 -21.67 -5.25
N ARG A 153 61.63 -22.80 -5.97
CA ARG A 153 60.66 -23.24 -6.98
C ARG A 153 59.30 -23.58 -6.38
N ARG A 154 59.29 -24.28 -5.25
CA ARG A 154 58.03 -24.61 -4.54
C ARG A 154 57.36 -23.36 -3.99
N PHE A 155 58.16 -22.42 -3.45
CA PHE A 155 57.68 -21.12 -3.00
C PHE A 155 57.02 -20.33 -4.14
N ALA A 156 57.70 -20.18 -5.28
CA ALA A 156 57.20 -19.44 -6.42
C ALA A 156 55.87 -20.01 -6.95
N VAL A 157 55.74 -21.34 -6.99
CA VAL A 157 54.50 -22.02 -7.37
C VAL A 157 53.38 -21.78 -6.34
N GLN A 158 53.66 -21.88 -5.04
CA GLN A 158 52.68 -21.59 -3.98
C GLN A 158 52.23 -20.12 -4.02
N CYS A 159 53.13 -19.20 -4.32
CA CYS A 159 52.79 -17.80 -4.44
C CYS A 159 51.87 -17.56 -5.65
N LEU A 160 52.14 -18.19 -6.80
CA LEU A 160 51.24 -18.17 -7.96
C LEU A 160 49.86 -18.76 -7.63
N GLU A 161 49.82 -19.93 -6.99
CA GLU A 161 48.57 -20.55 -6.51
C GLU A 161 47.76 -19.59 -5.63
N SER A 162 48.40 -18.94 -4.65
CA SER A 162 47.73 -18.01 -3.74
C SER A 162 47.09 -16.80 -4.44
N LYS A 163 47.63 -16.38 -5.59
CA LYS A 163 47.09 -15.28 -6.40
C LYS A 163 46.01 -15.75 -7.37
N VAL A 164 46.11 -16.96 -7.91
CA VAL A 164 45.19 -17.51 -8.91
C VAL A 164 43.93 -18.11 -8.29
N ILE A 165 44.05 -18.81 -7.15
CA ILE A 165 42.92 -19.49 -6.47
C ILE A 165 41.71 -18.57 -6.26
N PRO A 166 41.82 -17.37 -5.66
CA PRO A 166 40.65 -16.54 -5.40
C PRO A 166 40.05 -15.93 -6.68
N LEU A 167 40.87 -15.65 -7.70
CA LEU A 167 40.38 -15.21 -9.02
C LEU A 167 39.61 -16.33 -9.72
N LEU A 168 40.16 -17.54 -9.69
CA LEU A 168 39.52 -18.72 -10.25
C LEU A 168 38.20 -19.05 -9.53
N ALA A 169 38.14 -18.89 -8.20
CA ALA A 169 36.90 -19.03 -7.45
C ALA A 169 35.83 -18.01 -7.91
N GLY A 170 36.24 -16.75 -8.15
CA GLY A 170 35.39 -15.71 -8.73
C GLY A 170 34.85 -16.06 -10.12
N ILE A 171 35.72 -16.55 -11.01
CA ILE A 171 35.34 -17.00 -12.36
C ILE A 171 34.37 -18.18 -12.29
N ILE A 172 34.66 -19.19 -11.46
CA ILE A 172 33.81 -20.38 -11.29
C ILE A 172 32.42 -19.98 -10.76
N ALA A 173 32.37 -19.11 -9.75
CA ALA A 173 31.11 -18.63 -9.20
C ALA A 173 30.29 -17.82 -10.24
N PHE A 174 30.97 -17.08 -11.11
CA PHE A 174 30.34 -16.36 -12.21
C PHE A 174 29.72 -17.32 -13.23
N ILE A 175 30.50 -18.28 -13.76
CA ILE A 175 30.01 -19.21 -14.81
C ILE A 175 28.98 -20.21 -14.32
N ASP A 176 28.91 -20.46 -13.00
CA ASP A 176 27.91 -21.35 -12.39
C ASP A 176 26.67 -20.61 -11.85
N THR A 177 26.58 -19.29 -12.07
CA THR A 177 25.36 -18.52 -11.74
C THR A 177 24.15 -19.20 -12.38
N ASN A 178 23.07 -19.39 -11.61
CA ASN A 178 21.87 -20.14 -12.02
C ASN A 178 22.13 -21.56 -12.57
N ARG A 179 23.15 -22.26 -12.01
CA ARG A 179 23.54 -23.62 -12.42
C ARG A 179 23.90 -23.77 -13.90
N ASN A 180 24.39 -22.70 -14.51
CA ASN A 180 24.67 -22.62 -15.94
C ASN A 180 25.74 -23.62 -16.44
N LEU A 181 26.54 -24.21 -15.55
CA LEU A 181 27.43 -25.32 -15.92
C LEU A 181 26.68 -26.59 -16.34
N ASP A 182 25.42 -26.77 -15.91
CA ASP A 182 24.60 -27.93 -16.28
C ASP A 182 24.40 -28.02 -17.80
N ILE A 183 24.47 -26.88 -18.50
CA ILE A 183 24.33 -26.81 -19.95
C ILE A 183 25.40 -27.62 -20.67
N LEU A 184 26.60 -27.73 -20.09
CA LEU A 184 27.70 -28.54 -20.63
C LEU A 184 27.43 -30.04 -20.56
N THR A 185 26.40 -30.47 -19.83
CA THR A 185 25.98 -31.86 -19.71
C THR A 185 24.84 -32.23 -20.67
N PHE A 186 24.21 -31.25 -21.34
CA PHE A 186 23.13 -31.50 -22.28
C PHE A 186 23.62 -32.06 -23.63
N ASN A 187 22.76 -32.81 -24.31
CA ASN A 187 23.07 -33.36 -25.64
C ASN A 187 22.89 -32.34 -26.78
N GLU A 188 22.46 -31.11 -26.49
CA GLU A 188 22.19 -30.08 -27.49
C GLU A 188 23.46 -29.30 -27.85
N GLN A 189 24.11 -29.66 -28.96
CA GLN A 189 25.40 -29.09 -29.39
C GLN A 189 25.38 -27.57 -29.57
N TRP A 190 24.25 -26.99 -30.00
CA TRP A 190 24.12 -25.54 -30.17
C TRP A 190 24.20 -24.78 -28.84
N LYS A 191 23.70 -25.36 -27.73
CA LYS A 191 23.80 -24.75 -26.39
C LYS A 191 25.22 -24.77 -25.88
N ILE A 192 25.92 -25.91 -26.05
CA ILE A 192 27.34 -26.03 -25.69
C ILE A 192 28.19 -25.05 -26.51
N GLY A 193 27.95 -24.98 -27.83
CA GLY A 193 28.64 -24.06 -28.73
C GLY A 193 28.47 -22.60 -28.31
N LEU A 194 27.23 -22.15 -28.07
CA LEU A 194 26.96 -20.79 -27.61
C LEU A 194 27.58 -20.49 -26.23
N TRP A 195 27.51 -21.46 -25.31
CA TRP A 195 28.14 -21.35 -23.99
C TRP A 195 29.66 -21.13 -24.11
N LEU A 196 30.33 -21.95 -24.94
CA LEU A 196 31.77 -21.86 -25.15
C LEU A 196 32.17 -20.57 -25.87
N GLN A 197 31.38 -20.10 -26.85
CA GLN A 197 31.59 -18.83 -27.53
C GLN A 197 31.56 -17.65 -26.55
N ILE A 198 30.51 -17.56 -25.71
CA ILE A 198 30.38 -16.49 -24.72
C ILE A 198 31.51 -16.56 -23.70
N PHE A 199 31.82 -17.74 -23.16
CA PHE A 199 32.83 -17.89 -22.12
C PHE A 199 34.27 -17.78 -22.63
N ASN A 200 34.54 -17.98 -23.92
CA ASN A 200 35.90 -17.86 -24.46
C ASN A 200 36.29 -16.43 -24.84
N ASP A 201 35.40 -15.46 -24.64
CA ASP A 201 35.66 -14.06 -24.91
C ASP A 201 35.40 -13.20 -23.66
N PRO A 202 36.46 -12.72 -22.99
CA PRO A 202 36.34 -11.83 -21.83
C PRO A 202 35.59 -10.52 -22.12
N GLU A 203 35.52 -10.06 -23.38
CA GLU A 203 34.73 -8.87 -23.75
C GLU A 203 33.22 -9.16 -23.74
N LEU A 204 32.81 -10.39 -24.04
CA LEU A 204 31.41 -10.83 -23.99
C LEU A 204 30.92 -10.98 -22.55
N THR A 205 31.72 -11.60 -21.68
CA THR A 205 31.35 -11.82 -20.27
C THR A 205 31.40 -10.55 -19.43
N GLN A 206 32.23 -9.58 -19.84
CA GLN A 206 32.52 -8.34 -19.10
C GLN A 206 32.91 -8.59 -17.64
N LEU A 207 33.48 -9.76 -17.33
CA LEU A 207 33.92 -10.11 -15.98
C LEU A 207 35.20 -9.35 -15.64
N ARG A 208 35.05 -8.27 -14.86
CA ARG A 208 36.15 -7.40 -14.42
C ARG A 208 36.71 -7.77 -13.05
N TYR A 209 37.95 -7.37 -12.78
CA TYR A 209 38.60 -7.53 -11.47
C TYR A 209 37.78 -6.88 -10.35
N THR A 210 37.23 -5.69 -10.59
CA THR A 210 36.29 -4.97 -9.68
C THR A 210 35.07 -5.81 -9.27
N GLY A 211 34.68 -6.80 -10.06
CA GLY A 211 33.58 -7.72 -9.76
C GLY A 211 33.92 -8.81 -8.74
N ILE A 212 35.21 -9.10 -8.55
CA ILE A 212 35.75 -10.24 -7.77
C ILE A 212 36.50 -9.77 -6.50
N VAL A 213 36.62 -8.46 -6.30
CA VAL A 213 37.27 -7.84 -5.13
C VAL A 213 36.28 -7.13 -4.20
N SER A 214 36.73 -6.86 -2.97
CA SER A 214 36.05 -5.93 -2.07
C SER A 214 36.05 -4.51 -2.66
N PRO A 215 34.90 -3.80 -2.70
CA PRO A 215 34.78 -2.44 -3.22
C PRO A 215 35.57 -1.38 -2.44
N SER A 216 36.04 -1.65 -1.22
CA SER A 216 36.81 -0.66 -0.45
C SER A 216 38.27 -1.07 -0.25
N ARG A 217 38.58 -2.34 0.11
CA ARG A 217 39.99 -2.80 0.18
C ARG A 217 40.66 -2.98 -1.18
N HIS A 218 39.86 -3.15 -2.24
CA HIS A 218 40.36 -3.53 -3.57
C HIS A 218 41.20 -4.84 -3.53
N GLN A 219 40.85 -5.77 -2.65
CA GLN A 219 41.51 -7.08 -2.46
C GLN A 219 40.57 -8.24 -2.83
N GLU A 220 41.13 -9.38 -3.25
CA GLU A 220 40.35 -10.54 -3.64
C GLU A 220 39.55 -11.16 -2.48
N LEU A 221 38.32 -11.59 -2.80
CA LEU A 221 37.45 -12.27 -1.85
C LEU A 221 37.99 -13.68 -1.55
N GLN A 222 38.11 -14.00 -0.25
CA GLN A 222 38.51 -15.34 0.20
C GLN A 222 37.42 -16.40 -0.01
N GLU A 223 36.15 -15.98 0.06
CA GLU A 223 35.00 -16.82 -0.26
C GLU A 223 34.06 -16.10 -1.23
N VAL A 224 33.56 -16.80 -2.23
CA VAL A 224 32.67 -16.25 -3.26
C VAL A 224 31.36 -17.03 -3.27
N ILE A 225 30.21 -16.36 -3.17
CA ILE A 225 28.92 -17.03 -3.32
C ILE A 225 28.52 -17.08 -4.80
N VAL A 226 28.06 -18.24 -5.25
CA VAL A 226 27.38 -18.35 -6.55
C VAL A 226 26.06 -17.60 -6.50
N LYS A 227 25.87 -16.70 -7.48
CA LYS A 227 24.66 -15.88 -7.55
C LYS A 227 23.47 -16.71 -8.04
N THR A 228 22.30 -16.37 -7.51
CA THR A 228 21.01 -16.81 -8.03
C THR A 228 20.20 -15.56 -8.37
N THR A 229 19.78 -15.42 -9.62
CA THR A 229 19.14 -14.19 -10.11
C THR A 229 17.62 -14.23 -10.13
N SER A 230 17.00 -15.26 -9.56
CA SER A 230 15.55 -15.31 -9.43
C SER A 230 15.03 -14.24 -8.47
N LEU A 231 13.78 -13.79 -8.68
CA LEU A 231 13.17 -12.70 -7.92
C LEU A 231 13.15 -12.94 -6.38
N GLU A 232 13.02 -14.20 -5.98
CA GLU A 232 12.96 -14.64 -4.58
C GLU A 232 14.24 -15.35 -4.09
N GLY A 233 15.29 -15.42 -4.93
CA GLY A 233 16.50 -16.19 -4.61
C GLY A 233 16.29 -17.72 -4.59
N LYS A 234 15.17 -18.20 -5.12
CA LYS A 234 14.94 -19.63 -5.41
C LYS A 234 15.90 -20.12 -6.48
N VAL A 235 16.52 -21.26 -6.24
CA VAL A 235 17.43 -21.87 -7.22
C VAL A 235 16.62 -22.39 -8.41
N PHE A 236 17.08 -22.08 -9.61
CA PHE A 236 16.59 -22.64 -10.87
C PHE A 236 17.79 -22.99 -11.76
N SER A 237 17.60 -23.94 -12.68
CA SER A 237 18.62 -24.32 -13.65
C SER A 237 18.38 -23.57 -14.96
N ALA A 238 19.35 -22.76 -15.38
CA ALA A 238 19.27 -21.99 -16.61
C ALA A 238 19.16 -22.91 -17.85
N GLY A 239 18.17 -22.66 -18.70
CA GLY A 239 17.99 -23.35 -19.97
C GLY A 239 18.81 -22.76 -21.12
N LEU A 240 19.16 -21.47 -21.03
CA LEU A 240 19.99 -20.75 -22.01
C LEU A 240 21.36 -20.35 -21.42
N PRO A 241 22.46 -20.52 -22.17
CA PRO A 241 23.78 -20.06 -21.74
C PRO A 241 23.79 -18.58 -21.35
N PHE A 242 24.27 -18.29 -20.14
CA PHE A 242 24.47 -16.92 -19.65
C PHE A 242 23.22 -16.02 -19.74
N SER A 243 22.02 -16.59 -19.53
CA SER A 243 20.75 -15.86 -19.65
C SER A 243 20.66 -14.63 -18.73
N TRP A 244 21.22 -14.67 -17.53
CA TRP A 244 21.27 -13.53 -16.62
C TRP A 244 22.18 -12.39 -17.10
N LEU A 245 23.23 -12.72 -17.86
CA LEU A 245 24.14 -11.73 -18.43
C LEU A 245 23.44 -10.99 -19.58
N ILE A 246 22.78 -11.75 -20.46
CA ILE A 246 21.92 -11.20 -21.53
C ILE A 246 20.84 -10.31 -20.90
N PHE A 247 20.17 -10.79 -19.86
CA PHE A 247 19.16 -10.04 -19.12
C PHE A 247 19.71 -8.71 -18.58
N GLN A 248 20.85 -8.73 -17.90
CA GLN A 248 21.44 -7.54 -17.27
C GLN A 248 21.80 -6.47 -18.29
N GLN A 249 22.41 -6.86 -19.41
CA GLN A 249 22.77 -5.91 -20.46
C GLN A 249 21.53 -5.32 -21.14
N ILE A 250 20.51 -6.15 -21.42
CA ILE A 250 19.25 -5.65 -22.01
C ILE A 250 18.52 -4.71 -21.04
N ASP A 251 18.44 -5.06 -19.76
CA ASP A 251 17.77 -4.23 -18.74
C ASP A 251 18.48 -2.88 -18.56
N GLU A 252 19.82 -2.85 -18.64
CA GLU A 252 20.60 -1.61 -18.63
C GLU A 252 20.31 -0.75 -19.88
N VAL A 253 20.32 -1.35 -21.07
CA VAL A 253 20.00 -0.65 -22.33
C VAL A 253 18.58 -0.09 -22.29
N LEU A 254 17.58 -0.90 -21.92
CA LEU A 254 16.18 -0.46 -21.86
C LEU A 254 15.97 0.66 -20.84
N ARG A 255 16.55 0.56 -19.65
CA ARG A 255 16.46 1.62 -18.64
C ARG A 255 17.00 2.93 -19.16
N ASN A 256 18.10 2.89 -19.92
CA ASN A 256 18.69 4.06 -20.56
C ASN A 256 17.76 4.66 -21.61
N THR A 257 17.25 3.83 -22.52
CA THR A 257 16.38 4.27 -23.61
C THR A 257 15.03 4.81 -23.10
N ILE A 258 14.44 4.19 -22.07
CA ILE A 258 13.19 4.65 -21.44
C ILE A 258 13.39 6.03 -20.79
N ASN A 259 14.53 6.24 -20.11
CA ASN A 259 14.83 7.53 -19.46
C ASN A 259 15.06 8.67 -20.46
N THR A 260 15.46 8.36 -21.69
CA THR A 260 15.67 9.33 -22.78
C THR A 260 14.54 9.31 -23.80
N LYS A 261 13.39 8.70 -23.49
CA LYS A 261 12.25 8.61 -24.40
C LYS A 261 11.77 10.01 -24.81
N GLU A 262 11.62 10.23 -26.11
CA GLU A 262 11.15 11.51 -26.64
C GLU A 262 9.61 11.60 -26.60
N VAL A 263 9.08 12.82 -26.55
CA VAL A 263 7.63 13.06 -26.57
C VAL A 263 7.09 12.70 -27.96
N GLY A 264 6.33 11.61 -28.05
CA GLY A 264 5.76 11.10 -29.31
C GLY A 264 6.23 9.70 -29.69
N ASP A 265 7.35 9.22 -29.12
CA ASP A 265 7.84 7.86 -29.36
C ASP A 265 6.81 6.80 -28.92
N SER A 266 6.47 5.87 -29.81
CA SER A 266 5.75 4.65 -29.44
C SER A 266 6.65 3.74 -28.61
N TRP A 267 6.06 2.74 -27.94
CA TRP A 267 6.87 1.73 -27.25
C TRP A 267 7.62 0.81 -28.20
N PHE A 268 7.12 0.63 -29.42
CA PHE A 268 7.86 -0.06 -30.48
C PHE A 268 9.13 0.71 -30.87
N ASP A 269 9.06 2.05 -31.00
CA ASP A 269 10.24 2.88 -31.28
C ASP A 269 11.31 2.76 -30.19
N VAL A 270 10.89 2.72 -28.93
CA VAL A 270 11.80 2.49 -27.79
C VAL A 270 12.47 1.12 -27.89
N VAL A 271 11.72 0.08 -28.25
CA VAL A 271 12.24 -1.28 -28.44
C VAL A 271 13.23 -1.31 -29.62
N MET A 272 12.93 -0.64 -30.73
CA MET A 272 13.82 -0.56 -31.89
C MET A 272 15.12 0.17 -31.56
N LYS A 273 15.06 1.36 -30.94
CA LYS A 273 16.24 2.11 -30.48
C LYS A 273 17.09 1.27 -29.51
N ALA A 274 16.45 0.58 -28.56
CA ALA A 274 17.15 -0.34 -27.65
C ALA A 274 17.79 -1.53 -28.39
N THR A 275 17.15 -2.04 -29.44
CA THR A 275 17.66 -3.13 -30.28
C THR A 275 18.92 -2.71 -31.02
N GLU A 276 18.92 -1.52 -31.61
CA GLU A 276 20.10 -0.95 -32.29
C GLU A 276 21.27 -0.75 -31.32
N ILE A 277 21.00 -0.20 -30.12
CA ILE A 277 22.04 -0.02 -29.09
C ILE A 277 22.60 -1.37 -28.63
N PHE A 278 21.72 -2.34 -28.35
CA PHE A 278 22.16 -3.66 -27.91
C PHE A 278 22.95 -4.40 -28.99
N GLN A 279 22.56 -4.26 -30.26
CA GLN A 279 23.25 -4.84 -31.41
C GLN A 279 24.71 -4.36 -31.53
N GLU A 280 25.02 -3.14 -31.09
CA GLU A 280 26.40 -2.63 -31.11
C GLU A 280 27.30 -3.19 -30.01
N LEU A 281 26.71 -3.74 -28.95
CA LEU A 281 27.45 -4.40 -27.87
C LEU A 281 28.02 -5.75 -28.35
N PRO A 282 29.15 -6.21 -27.79
CA PRO A 282 29.77 -7.48 -28.16
C PRO A 282 28.79 -8.67 -28.15
N LEU A 283 27.96 -8.77 -27.11
CA LEU A 283 26.97 -9.83 -26.96
C LEU A 283 25.84 -9.72 -27.99
N GLY A 284 25.41 -8.50 -28.31
CA GLY A 284 24.46 -8.25 -29.39
C GLY A 284 25.02 -8.63 -30.75
N LYS A 285 26.29 -8.34 -31.04
CA LYS A 285 26.95 -8.74 -32.29
C LYS A 285 27.02 -10.26 -32.46
N LEU A 286 27.38 -10.99 -31.39
CA LEU A 286 27.36 -12.46 -31.39
C LEU A 286 25.94 -13.00 -31.67
N LEU A 287 24.94 -12.49 -30.94
CA LEU A 287 23.55 -12.93 -31.10
C LEU A 287 22.97 -12.52 -32.46
N SER A 288 23.36 -11.38 -33.03
CA SER A 288 22.98 -11.00 -34.41
C SER A 288 23.56 -11.93 -35.46
N SER A 289 24.79 -12.44 -35.25
CA SER A 289 25.40 -13.42 -36.15
C SER A 289 24.76 -14.82 -36.05
N THR A 290 23.88 -15.02 -35.06
CA THR A 290 23.18 -16.28 -34.83
C THR A 290 21.97 -16.39 -35.76
N GLU A 291 22.22 -16.77 -37.02
CA GLU A 291 21.18 -17.06 -38.00
C GLU A 291 20.94 -18.57 -38.09
N GLY A 292 19.68 -19.03 -38.02
CA GLY A 292 19.34 -20.42 -38.34
C GLY A 292 18.21 -21.08 -37.55
N THR A 293 18.17 -22.41 -37.64
CA THR A 293 17.06 -23.29 -37.21
C THR A 293 16.79 -23.32 -35.70
N TYR A 294 17.69 -22.81 -34.86
CA TYR A 294 17.59 -22.89 -33.39
C TYR A 294 17.17 -21.57 -32.72
N ILE A 295 16.80 -20.52 -33.47
CA ILE A 295 16.30 -19.25 -32.90
C ILE A 295 15.06 -19.47 -32.03
N HIS A 296 14.11 -20.30 -32.46
CA HIS A 296 12.90 -20.59 -31.67
C HIS A 296 13.20 -21.35 -30.36
N PRO A 297 13.97 -22.46 -30.36
CA PRO A 297 14.46 -23.09 -29.13
C PRO A 297 15.23 -22.14 -28.20
N LEU A 298 16.05 -21.24 -28.76
CA LEU A 298 16.78 -20.22 -28.02
C LEU A 298 15.83 -19.25 -27.33
N LEU A 299 14.89 -18.65 -28.06
CA LEU A 299 13.88 -17.74 -27.51
C LEU A 299 13.02 -18.43 -26.44
N LYS A 300 12.63 -19.68 -26.66
CA LYS A 300 11.89 -20.47 -25.66
C LYS A 300 12.69 -20.65 -24.37
N SER A 301 13.97 -21.02 -24.49
CA SER A 301 14.87 -21.19 -23.34
C SER A 301 15.11 -19.86 -22.61
N TYR A 302 15.25 -18.76 -23.36
CA TYR A 302 15.40 -17.43 -22.79
C TYR A 302 14.15 -16.98 -22.02
N ILE A 303 12.96 -17.12 -22.61
CA ILE A 303 11.70 -16.71 -21.97
C ILE A 303 11.50 -17.47 -20.65
N LEU A 304 11.81 -18.76 -20.62
CA LEU A 304 11.75 -19.58 -19.40
C LEU A 304 12.66 -19.01 -18.31
N ASP A 305 13.94 -18.79 -18.62
CA ASP A 305 14.91 -18.22 -17.68
C ASP A 305 14.54 -16.80 -17.25
N PHE A 306 14.05 -15.99 -18.20
CA PHE A 306 13.56 -14.63 -17.99
C PHE A 306 12.42 -14.62 -16.96
N VAL A 307 11.42 -15.49 -17.12
CA VAL A 307 10.29 -15.60 -16.18
C VAL A 307 10.77 -15.97 -14.78
N HIS A 308 11.76 -16.86 -14.62
CA HIS A 308 12.34 -17.14 -13.31
C HIS A 308 13.05 -15.92 -12.67
N MET A 309 13.63 -15.03 -13.48
CA MET A 309 14.29 -13.81 -13.01
C MET A 309 13.29 -12.71 -12.62
N VAL A 310 12.13 -12.63 -13.28
CA VAL A 310 11.18 -11.52 -13.10
C VAL A 310 9.88 -11.88 -12.38
N HIS A 311 9.55 -13.17 -12.25
CA HIS A 311 8.28 -13.66 -11.68
C HIS A 311 8.51 -14.73 -10.61
N ALA A 312 7.75 -14.65 -9.52
CA ALA A 312 7.83 -15.58 -8.39
C ALA A 312 7.06 -16.88 -8.67
N VAL A 313 7.66 -17.78 -9.45
CA VAL A 313 7.03 -19.06 -9.84
C VAL A 313 6.78 -19.98 -8.63
N GLN A 314 5.56 -20.54 -8.57
CA GLN A 314 5.11 -21.51 -7.56
C GLN A 314 4.85 -22.91 -8.15
N SER A 315 4.47 -23.02 -9.42
CA SER A 315 4.26 -24.29 -10.12
C SER A 315 4.74 -24.26 -11.57
N GLU A 316 4.91 -25.44 -12.18
CA GLU A 316 5.30 -25.56 -13.59
C GLU A 316 4.20 -25.03 -14.52
N GLU A 317 2.92 -25.28 -14.20
CA GLU A 317 1.78 -24.75 -14.96
C GLU A 317 1.74 -23.23 -14.94
N GLU A 318 2.01 -22.62 -13.78
CA GLU A 318 2.13 -21.15 -13.67
C GLU A 318 3.25 -20.62 -14.55
N CYS A 319 4.43 -21.25 -14.48
CA CYS A 319 5.59 -20.85 -15.28
C CYS A 319 5.27 -20.88 -16.78
N ASN A 320 4.65 -21.96 -17.25
CA ASN A 320 4.28 -22.14 -18.66
C ASN A 320 3.25 -21.09 -19.12
N LEU A 321 2.23 -20.80 -18.30
CA LEU A 321 1.23 -19.77 -18.61
C LEU A 321 1.86 -18.38 -18.70
N VAL A 322 2.77 -18.04 -17.78
CA VAL A 322 3.46 -16.74 -17.78
C VAL A 322 4.42 -16.63 -18.96
N CYS A 323 5.18 -17.69 -19.28
CA CYS A 323 6.03 -17.73 -20.47
C CYS A 323 5.24 -17.46 -21.75
N GLU A 324 4.10 -18.13 -21.90
CA GLU A 324 3.21 -17.95 -23.04
C GLU A 324 2.63 -16.53 -23.10
N THR A 325 2.29 -15.96 -21.95
CA THR A 325 1.80 -14.59 -21.87
C THR A 325 2.86 -13.55 -22.26
N VAL A 326 4.11 -13.75 -21.85
CA VAL A 326 5.25 -12.92 -22.28
C VAL A 326 5.46 -13.04 -23.78
N ARG A 327 5.35 -14.26 -24.35
CA ARG A 327 5.44 -14.50 -25.79
C ARG A 327 4.36 -13.75 -26.57
N ILE A 328 3.10 -13.84 -26.14
CA ILE A 328 1.95 -13.15 -26.76
C ILE A 328 2.16 -11.63 -26.69
N GLY A 329 2.45 -11.09 -25.49
CA GLY A 329 2.68 -9.66 -25.31
C GLY A 329 3.84 -9.13 -26.15
N CYS A 330 4.94 -9.89 -26.22
CA CYS A 330 6.09 -9.55 -27.06
C CYS A 330 5.68 -9.51 -28.54
N LYS A 331 4.94 -10.50 -29.03
CA LYS A 331 4.47 -10.57 -30.42
C LYS A 331 3.58 -9.38 -30.77
N ILE A 332 2.72 -8.95 -29.86
CA ILE A 332 1.85 -7.77 -30.04
C ILE A 332 2.71 -6.49 -30.09
N LEU A 333 3.63 -6.33 -29.14
CA LEU A 333 4.47 -5.14 -29.01
C LEU A 333 5.37 -4.91 -30.24
N ILE A 334 5.87 -5.98 -30.85
CA ILE A 334 6.75 -5.92 -32.03
C ILE A 334 6.01 -6.19 -33.35
N GLU A 335 4.70 -5.96 -33.36
CA GLU A 335 3.85 -5.99 -34.57
C GLU A 335 3.95 -7.30 -35.38
N GLY A 336 4.15 -8.43 -34.69
CA GLY A 336 4.25 -9.75 -35.31
C GLY A 336 5.65 -10.15 -35.78
N GLU A 337 6.68 -9.31 -35.62
CA GLU A 337 8.07 -9.64 -35.96
C GLU A 337 8.77 -10.61 -34.97
N PHE A 338 7.98 -11.34 -34.17
CA PHE A 338 8.49 -12.34 -33.22
C PHE A 338 9.23 -13.45 -33.95
N GLY A 339 10.49 -13.65 -33.60
CA GLY A 339 11.43 -14.51 -34.33
C GLY A 339 12.68 -13.77 -34.79
N ARG A 340 12.65 -12.43 -34.90
CA ARG A 340 13.88 -11.63 -34.94
C ARG A 340 14.50 -11.65 -33.55
N LEU A 341 15.65 -12.32 -33.40
CA LEU A 341 16.20 -12.68 -32.09
C LEU A 341 16.34 -11.47 -31.16
N LEU A 342 17.18 -10.48 -31.50
CA LEU A 342 17.44 -9.32 -30.64
C LEU A 342 16.16 -8.54 -30.30
N LEU A 343 15.34 -8.30 -31.32
CA LEU A 343 14.06 -7.59 -31.18
C LEU A 343 13.11 -8.32 -30.21
N SER A 344 13.05 -9.65 -30.31
CA SER A 344 12.20 -10.49 -29.45
C SER A 344 12.73 -10.55 -28.01
N LEU A 345 14.06 -10.61 -27.81
CA LEU A 345 14.66 -10.58 -26.46
C LEU A 345 14.30 -9.28 -25.73
N ILE A 346 14.43 -8.13 -26.42
CA ILE A 346 14.13 -6.81 -25.88
C ILE A 346 12.61 -6.62 -25.71
N GLY A 347 11.82 -7.10 -26.68
CA GLY A 347 10.36 -7.11 -26.60
C GLY A 347 9.83 -7.88 -25.39
N CYS A 348 10.47 -8.99 -24.99
CA CYS A 348 10.10 -9.73 -23.77
C CYS A 348 10.27 -8.89 -22.50
N HIS A 349 11.43 -8.22 -22.36
CA HIS A 349 11.69 -7.31 -21.25
C HIS A 349 10.69 -6.15 -21.22
N MET A 350 10.50 -5.51 -22.36
CA MET A 350 9.60 -4.37 -22.47
C MET A 350 8.14 -4.75 -22.17
N THR A 351 7.70 -5.93 -22.62
CA THR A 351 6.38 -6.49 -22.29
C THR A 351 6.19 -6.63 -20.79
N HIS A 352 7.19 -7.17 -20.08
CA HIS A 352 7.11 -7.28 -18.63
C HIS A 352 7.08 -5.91 -17.94
N ILE A 353 7.92 -4.95 -18.36
CA ILE A 353 7.92 -3.59 -17.82
C ILE A 353 6.56 -2.92 -17.98
N LEU A 354 5.95 -3.02 -19.17
CA LEU A 354 4.67 -2.38 -19.49
C LEU A 354 3.47 -3.03 -18.79
N HIS A 355 3.56 -4.32 -18.47
CA HIS A 355 2.44 -5.09 -17.90
C HIS A 355 2.75 -5.70 -16.53
N ASP A 356 3.74 -5.18 -15.80
CA ASP A 356 4.16 -5.67 -14.48
C ASP A 356 2.98 -5.80 -13.49
N VAL A 357 2.08 -4.82 -13.48
CA VAL A 357 0.86 -4.85 -12.65
C VAL A 357 -0.03 -6.06 -12.98
N ARG A 358 -0.14 -6.43 -14.25
CA ARG A 358 -0.96 -7.57 -14.71
C ARG A 358 -0.34 -8.91 -14.35
N PHE A 359 0.98 -9.06 -14.50
CA PHE A 359 1.70 -10.24 -14.03
C PHE A 359 1.57 -10.41 -12.51
N LYS A 360 1.70 -9.30 -11.76
CA LYS A 360 1.45 -9.30 -10.31
C LYS A 360 0.01 -9.65 -9.98
N ASN A 361 -0.98 -9.18 -10.74
CA ASN A 361 -2.37 -9.56 -10.53
C ASN A 361 -2.53 -11.09 -10.64
N PHE A 362 -2.01 -11.69 -11.72
CA PHE A 362 -2.06 -13.15 -11.88
C PHE A 362 -1.34 -13.88 -10.72
N SER A 363 -0.13 -13.46 -10.35
CA SER A 363 0.62 -14.06 -9.22
C SER A 363 -0.18 -14.04 -7.91
N HIS A 364 -0.85 -12.93 -7.62
CA HIS A 364 -1.69 -12.85 -6.43
C HIS A 364 -2.96 -13.73 -6.52
N ILE A 365 -3.52 -13.94 -7.72
CA ILE A 365 -4.64 -14.88 -7.92
C ILE A 365 -4.15 -16.30 -7.61
N VAL A 366 -2.97 -16.68 -8.12
CA VAL A 366 -2.33 -17.97 -7.84
C VAL A 366 -2.06 -18.13 -6.34
N HIS A 367 -1.60 -17.07 -5.66
CA HIS A 367 -1.37 -17.13 -4.21
C HIS A 367 -2.65 -17.42 -3.41
N VAL A 368 -3.76 -16.79 -3.78
CA VAL A 368 -5.06 -16.97 -3.10
C VAL A 368 -5.74 -18.28 -3.51
N TRP A 369 -5.52 -18.75 -4.74
CA TRP A 369 -6.01 -20.02 -5.25
C TRP A 369 -4.93 -20.75 -6.08
N PRO A 370 -4.03 -21.53 -5.43
CA PRO A 370 -2.91 -22.19 -6.12
C PRO A 370 -3.34 -23.16 -7.24
N GLY A 371 -4.55 -23.70 -7.15
CA GLY A 371 -5.12 -24.57 -8.18
C GLY A 371 -5.56 -23.86 -9.46
N VAL A 372 -5.53 -22.52 -9.50
CA VAL A 372 -6.00 -21.74 -10.66
C VAL A 372 -5.19 -22.05 -11.91
N SER A 373 -3.86 -22.17 -11.83
CA SER A 373 -2.98 -22.39 -12.99
C SER A 373 -3.34 -23.67 -13.73
N ARG A 374 -3.47 -24.79 -13.00
CA ARG A 374 -3.91 -26.07 -13.57
C ARG A 374 -5.29 -25.96 -14.20
N ARG A 375 -6.23 -25.30 -13.51
CA ARG A 375 -7.58 -25.10 -14.03
C ARG A 375 -7.59 -24.25 -15.30
N THR A 376 -6.73 -23.23 -15.39
CA THR A 376 -6.63 -22.37 -16.58
C THR A 376 -6.14 -23.16 -17.78
N VAL A 377 -5.15 -24.03 -17.61
CA VAL A 377 -4.69 -24.95 -18.66
C VAL A 377 -5.81 -25.90 -19.09
N GLU A 378 -6.50 -26.54 -18.14
CA GLU A 378 -7.66 -27.41 -18.44
C GLU A 378 -8.76 -26.66 -19.20
N PHE A 379 -9.02 -25.41 -18.83
CA PHE A 379 -10.05 -24.57 -19.47
C PHE A 379 -9.66 -24.17 -20.89
N GLN A 380 -8.42 -23.73 -21.11
CA GLN A 380 -7.91 -23.36 -22.45
C GLN A 380 -7.98 -24.54 -23.43
N GLN A 381 -7.74 -25.77 -22.95
CA GLN A 381 -7.86 -26.98 -23.76
C GLN A 381 -9.30 -27.33 -24.10
N LYS A 382 -10.23 -27.14 -23.15
CA LYS A 382 -11.65 -27.50 -23.32
C LYS A 382 -12.43 -26.45 -24.12
N GLU A 383 -12.20 -25.17 -23.83
CA GLU A 383 -12.95 -24.03 -24.34
C GLU A 383 -12.05 -23.14 -25.22
N SER A 384 -11.42 -23.73 -26.23
CA SER A 384 -10.43 -23.05 -27.09
C SER A 384 -11.00 -21.84 -27.86
N ASN A 385 -12.31 -21.78 -28.04
CA ASN A 385 -13.01 -20.69 -28.74
C ASN A 385 -13.50 -19.58 -27.79
N PHE A 386 -13.25 -19.71 -26.48
CA PHE A 386 -13.62 -18.67 -25.53
C PHE A 386 -12.85 -17.39 -25.82
N HIS A 387 -13.53 -16.24 -25.85
CA HIS A 387 -12.96 -14.98 -26.34
C HIS A 387 -11.70 -14.49 -25.61
N LEU A 388 -11.47 -14.89 -24.35
CA LEU A 388 -10.24 -14.57 -23.62
C LEU A 388 -9.09 -15.57 -23.87
N VAL A 389 -9.33 -16.69 -24.55
CA VAL A 389 -8.30 -17.62 -25.01
C VAL A 389 -7.88 -17.15 -26.41
N THR A 390 -6.86 -16.30 -26.47
CA THR A 390 -6.45 -15.63 -27.70
C THR A 390 -4.98 -15.24 -27.67
N ASP A 391 -4.38 -15.17 -28.86
CA ASP A 391 -3.01 -14.68 -29.08
C ASP A 391 -2.97 -13.19 -29.50
N GLU A 392 -4.12 -12.52 -29.52
CA GLU A 392 -4.25 -11.11 -29.98
C GLU A 392 -4.08 -10.10 -28.83
N GLU A 393 -4.30 -10.51 -27.59
CA GLU A 393 -4.20 -9.67 -26.40
C GLU A 393 -3.57 -10.45 -25.25
N ILE A 394 -2.88 -9.78 -24.33
CA ILE A 394 -2.55 -10.37 -23.03
C ILE A 394 -3.85 -10.51 -22.24
N THR A 395 -4.28 -11.71 -21.89
CA THR A 395 -5.57 -11.97 -21.21
C THR A 395 -5.46 -12.80 -19.93
N LEU A 396 -4.27 -13.31 -19.57
CA LEU A 396 -4.11 -14.34 -18.54
C LEU A 396 -4.69 -13.96 -17.16
N ASP A 397 -4.39 -12.77 -16.66
CA ASP A 397 -4.92 -12.26 -15.38
C ASP A 397 -6.45 -12.09 -15.40
N ILE A 398 -7.03 -11.67 -16.53
CA ILE A 398 -8.48 -11.51 -16.68
C ILE A 398 -9.17 -12.86 -16.85
N LEU A 399 -8.56 -13.81 -17.56
CA LEU A 399 -9.07 -15.18 -17.63
C LEU A 399 -9.04 -15.84 -16.25
N ALA A 400 -7.94 -15.68 -15.50
CA ALA A 400 -7.83 -16.15 -14.13
C ALA A 400 -8.84 -15.47 -13.20
N LEU A 401 -9.13 -14.17 -13.40
CA LEU A 401 -10.18 -13.46 -12.67
C LEU A 401 -11.57 -14.05 -12.90
N HIS A 402 -11.93 -14.36 -14.16
CA HIS A 402 -13.20 -15.04 -14.45
C HIS A 402 -13.30 -16.36 -13.71
N MET A 403 -12.24 -17.18 -13.81
CA MET A 403 -12.21 -18.47 -13.13
C MET A 403 -12.29 -18.34 -11.62
N LEU A 404 -11.67 -17.31 -11.04
CA LEU A 404 -11.72 -17.01 -9.62
C LEU A 404 -13.15 -16.69 -9.17
N ILE A 405 -13.89 -15.89 -9.96
CA ILE A 405 -15.28 -15.52 -9.68
C ILE A 405 -16.22 -16.70 -9.91
N ASP A 406 -16.04 -17.48 -10.98
CA ASP A 406 -16.82 -18.70 -11.24
C ASP A 406 -16.63 -19.71 -10.10
N HIS A 407 -15.44 -19.78 -9.52
CA HIS A 407 -15.16 -20.62 -8.36
C HIS A 407 -15.92 -20.17 -7.09
N LEU A 408 -16.52 -18.97 -7.07
CA LEU A 408 -17.37 -18.46 -5.99
C LEU A 408 -18.86 -18.74 -6.22
N GLU A 409 -19.27 -19.38 -7.31
CA GLU A 409 -20.68 -19.74 -7.51
C GLU A 409 -21.20 -20.60 -6.34
N PRO A 410 -22.22 -20.12 -5.58
CA PRO A 410 -22.78 -20.87 -4.48
C PRO A 410 -23.67 -22.03 -4.97
N SER A 411 -23.63 -23.14 -4.26
CA SER A 411 -24.58 -24.23 -4.38
C SER A 411 -25.59 -24.21 -3.23
N LYS A 412 -26.72 -24.93 -3.38
CA LYS A 412 -27.67 -25.11 -2.27
C LYS A 412 -26.98 -25.67 -1.02
N GLU A 413 -26.09 -26.62 -1.21
CA GLU A 413 -25.32 -27.25 -0.12
C GLU A 413 -24.32 -26.30 0.53
N SER A 414 -23.72 -25.39 -0.26
CA SER A 414 -22.76 -24.42 0.27
C SER A 414 -23.41 -23.36 1.15
N LEU A 415 -24.70 -23.04 0.97
CA LEU A 415 -25.38 -21.98 1.74
C LEU A 415 -26.30 -22.49 2.87
N ASN A 416 -26.81 -23.72 2.77
CA ASN A 416 -27.79 -24.24 3.72
C ASN A 416 -27.22 -24.49 5.12
N LYS A 417 -26.03 -25.08 5.24
CA LYS A 417 -25.41 -25.38 6.55
C LYS A 417 -24.59 -24.18 7.05
N PRO A 418 -24.65 -23.82 8.34
CA PRO A 418 -23.86 -22.70 8.89
C PRO A 418 -22.35 -22.81 8.63
N GLU A 419 -21.79 -24.02 8.75
CA GLU A 419 -20.35 -24.27 8.53
C GLU A 419 -19.95 -24.06 7.07
N THR A 420 -20.70 -24.62 6.11
CA THR A 420 -20.40 -24.47 4.68
C THR A 420 -20.63 -23.03 4.22
N ARG A 421 -21.65 -22.35 4.76
CA ARG A 421 -21.92 -20.94 4.48
C ARG A 421 -20.80 -20.04 4.98
N THR A 422 -20.29 -20.31 6.19
CA THR A 422 -19.14 -19.56 6.75
C THR A 422 -17.88 -19.79 5.90
N LYS A 423 -17.64 -21.03 5.43
CA LYS A 423 -16.54 -21.32 4.50
C LYS A 423 -16.68 -20.56 3.19
N TRP A 424 -17.89 -20.49 2.62
CA TRP A 424 -18.13 -19.71 1.40
C TRP A 424 -17.90 -18.21 1.62
N LEU A 425 -18.43 -17.63 2.71
CA LEU A 425 -18.20 -16.22 3.06
C LEU A 425 -16.71 -15.90 3.27
N ARG A 426 -15.97 -16.79 3.94
CA ARG A 426 -14.52 -16.63 4.12
C ARG A 426 -13.82 -16.57 2.77
N LYS A 427 -14.11 -17.52 1.88
CA LYS A 427 -13.55 -17.56 0.53
C LYS A 427 -13.87 -16.28 -0.27
N VAL A 428 -15.10 -15.77 -0.20
CA VAL A 428 -15.47 -14.49 -0.83
C VAL A 428 -14.64 -13.33 -0.25
N CYS A 429 -14.47 -13.28 1.07
CA CYS A 429 -13.64 -12.26 1.73
C CYS A 429 -12.16 -12.37 1.35
N ASP A 430 -11.62 -13.58 1.20
CA ASP A 430 -10.22 -13.81 0.81
C ASP A 430 -9.96 -13.35 -0.64
N TYR A 431 -10.95 -13.52 -1.52
CA TYR A 431 -10.82 -13.22 -2.95
C TYR A 431 -11.15 -11.75 -3.26
N ARG A 432 -11.93 -11.08 -2.40
CA ARG A 432 -12.37 -9.69 -2.59
C ARG A 432 -11.23 -8.69 -2.87
N PRO A 433 -10.14 -8.63 -2.08
CA PRO A 433 -9.12 -7.59 -2.24
C PRO A 433 -8.47 -7.61 -3.63
N ILE A 434 -8.27 -8.79 -4.20
CA ILE A 434 -7.65 -8.93 -5.51
C ILE A 434 -8.61 -8.59 -6.65
N ILE A 435 -9.87 -9.00 -6.54
CA ILE A 435 -10.91 -8.69 -7.52
C ILE A 435 -11.12 -7.17 -7.61
N GLU A 436 -11.32 -6.53 -6.45
CA GLU A 436 -11.53 -5.08 -6.38
C GLU A 436 -10.28 -4.29 -6.81
N ARG A 437 -9.07 -4.80 -6.53
CA ARG A 437 -7.83 -4.19 -7.04
C ARG A 437 -7.73 -4.24 -8.56
N ILE A 438 -8.06 -5.36 -9.19
CA ILE A 438 -8.06 -5.47 -10.66
C ILE A 438 -9.06 -4.48 -11.27
N PHE A 439 -10.26 -4.40 -10.70
CA PHE A 439 -11.26 -3.42 -11.16
C PHE A 439 -10.82 -1.97 -10.94
N GLY A 440 -10.17 -1.67 -9.80
CA GLY A 440 -9.62 -0.34 -9.52
C GLY A 440 -8.54 0.08 -10.51
N HIS A 441 -7.57 -0.79 -10.80
CA HIS A 441 -6.50 -0.52 -11.78
C HIS A 441 -7.05 -0.30 -13.19
N PHE A 442 -8.15 -0.97 -13.57
CA PHE A 442 -8.80 -0.76 -14.86
C PHE A 442 -9.41 0.66 -15.00
N ASN A 443 -9.84 1.27 -13.89
CA ASN A 443 -10.50 2.57 -13.89
C ASN A 443 -9.56 3.77 -13.81
N GLN A 444 -8.38 3.63 -13.21
CA GLN A 444 -7.46 4.74 -12.95
C GLN A 444 -6.78 5.32 -14.20
N ASP A 445 -6.70 4.55 -15.28
CA ASP A 445 -5.85 4.87 -16.45
C ASP A 445 -6.70 5.02 -17.72
N THR A 446 -7.69 5.92 -17.70
CA THR A 446 -8.66 6.10 -18.81
C THR A 446 -7.99 6.38 -20.16
N ASP A 447 -6.90 7.16 -20.15
CA ASP A 447 -6.19 7.57 -21.37
C ASP A 447 -5.30 6.45 -21.96
N ARG A 448 -4.92 5.45 -21.14
CA ARG A 448 -4.05 4.32 -21.54
C ARG A 448 -4.74 2.97 -21.45
N ARG A 449 -6.05 2.96 -21.21
CA ARG A 449 -6.84 1.74 -21.02
C ARG A 449 -6.75 0.81 -22.21
N GLU A 450 -6.89 1.33 -23.42
CA GLU A 450 -6.82 0.52 -24.65
C GLU A 450 -5.45 -0.10 -24.88
N PHE A 451 -4.39 0.53 -24.38
CA PHE A 451 -3.03 0.01 -24.48
C PHE A 451 -2.80 -1.19 -23.56
N HIS A 452 -3.22 -1.09 -22.29
CA HIS A 452 -3.01 -2.16 -21.31
C HIS A 452 -4.07 -3.25 -21.35
N TYR A 453 -5.30 -2.93 -21.76
CA TYR A 453 -6.44 -3.83 -21.84
C TYR A 453 -7.14 -3.64 -23.19
N GLY A 454 -6.93 -4.58 -24.10
CA GLY A 454 -7.65 -4.58 -25.37
C GLY A 454 -9.15 -4.89 -25.21
N LYS A 455 -9.89 -4.87 -26.34
CA LYS A 455 -11.36 -4.97 -26.35
C LYS A 455 -11.86 -6.28 -25.73
N LYS A 456 -11.13 -7.38 -25.90
CA LYS A 456 -11.51 -8.68 -25.30
C LYS A 456 -11.33 -8.63 -23.78
N CYS A 457 -10.23 -8.08 -23.30
CA CYS A 457 -10.02 -7.87 -21.86
C CYS A 457 -11.07 -6.95 -21.23
N GLN A 458 -11.41 -5.84 -21.90
CA GLN A 458 -12.44 -4.89 -21.43
C GLN A 458 -13.79 -5.58 -21.27
N ARG A 459 -14.24 -6.29 -22.31
CA ARG A 459 -15.47 -7.10 -22.25
C ARG A 459 -15.42 -8.15 -21.14
N GLY A 460 -14.28 -8.79 -20.95
CA GLY A 460 -14.07 -9.72 -19.85
C GLY A 460 -14.21 -9.04 -18.49
N ILE A 461 -13.59 -7.89 -18.27
CA ILE A 461 -13.69 -7.17 -16.99
C ILE A 461 -15.14 -6.77 -16.70
N GLU A 462 -15.87 -6.29 -17.71
CA GLU A 462 -17.30 -5.99 -17.58
C GLU A 462 -18.11 -7.23 -17.17
N GLN A 463 -17.88 -8.38 -17.82
CA GLN A 463 -18.55 -9.64 -17.45
C GLN A 463 -18.20 -10.09 -16.02
N ALA A 464 -16.93 -10.01 -15.65
CA ALA A 464 -16.46 -10.30 -14.30
C ALA A 464 -17.12 -9.39 -13.25
N ARG A 465 -17.28 -8.09 -13.54
CA ARG A 465 -17.96 -7.14 -12.63
C ARG A 465 -19.41 -7.54 -12.39
N LEU A 466 -20.16 -7.87 -13.45
CA LEU A 466 -21.55 -8.28 -13.34
C LEU A 466 -21.72 -9.54 -12.47
N GLN A 467 -20.80 -10.50 -12.58
CA GLN A 467 -20.78 -11.70 -11.74
C GLN A 467 -20.31 -11.40 -10.31
N TRP A 468 -19.33 -10.52 -10.14
CA TRP A 468 -18.87 -10.10 -8.81
C TRP A 468 -19.96 -9.39 -8.02
N THR A 469 -20.69 -8.46 -8.64
CA THR A 469 -21.86 -7.78 -8.03
C THR A 469 -22.84 -8.79 -7.47
N ARG A 470 -23.12 -9.86 -8.22
CA ARG A 470 -24.01 -10.94 -7.81
C ARG A 470 -23.52 -11.67 -6.56
N VAL A 471 -22.20 -11.95 -6.48
CA VAL A 471 -21.57 -12.56 -5.30
C VAL A 471 -21.66 -11.63 -4.09
N VAL A 472 -21.35 -10.34 -4.26
CA VAL A 472 -21.39 -9.33 -3.19
C VAL A 472 -22.81 -9.15 -2.65
N VAL A 473 -23.81 -9.09 -3.52
CA VAL A 473 -25.23 -9.02 -3.13
C VAL A 473 -25.62 -10.18 -2.21
N VAL A 474 -25.28 -11.42 -2.59
CA VAL A 474 -25.61 -12.59 -1.77
C VAL A 474 -24.83 -12.58 -0.46
N LYS A 475 -23.55 -12.20 -0.48
CA LYS A 475 -22.72 -12.02 0.71
C LYS A 475 -23.36 -11.03 1.69
N LEU A 476 -23.70 -9.83 1.22
CA LEU A 476 -24.32 -8.78 2.04
C LEU A 476 -25.68 -9.24 2.57
N PHE A 477 -26.48 -9.96 1.78
CA PHE A 477 -27.76 -10.49 2.24
C PHE A 477 -27.57 -11.48 3.40
N ILE A 478 -26.58 -12.36 3.31
CA ILE A 478 -26.25 -13.30 4.39
C ILE A 478 -25.75 -12.55 5.63
N GLU A 479 -24.88 -11.56 5.47
CA GLU A 479 -24.26 -10.79 6.55
C GLU A 479 -25.22 -9.84 7.27
N HIS A 480 -26.26 -9.36 6.60
CA HIS A 480 -27.21 -8.42 7.20
C HIS A 480 -28.53 -9.11 7.58
N VAL A 481 -29.08 -9.97 6.72
CA VAL A 481 -30.41 -10.57 6.90
C VAL A 481 -30.32 -11.93 7.59
N CYS A 482 -29.39 -12.82 7.23
CA CYS A 482 -29.33 -14.21 7.74
C CYS A 482 -28.59 -14.41 9.07
N THR A 483 -28.34 -13.35 9.85
CA THR A 483 -27.41 -13.31 11.00
C THR A 483 -27.85 -14.07 12.25
N SER A 484 -29.13 -14.41 12.38
CA SER A 484 -29.71 -14.91 13.64
C SER A 484 -29.65 -16.44 13.82
N GLY A 485 -29.25 -17.21 12.78
CA GLY A 485 -29.15 -18.68 12.84
C GLY A 485 -30.46 -19.44 13.12
N LYS A 486 -31.56 -18.74 13.41
CA LYS A 486 -32.87 -19.28 13.81
C LYS A 486 -33.94 -19.14 12.73
N GLU A 487 -33.67 -18.42 11.65
CA GLU A 487 -34.65 -18.11 10.61
C GLU A 487 -34.33 -18.86 9.30
N GLU A 488 -34.77 -20.13 9.24
CA GLU A 488 -34.58 -21.02 8.08
C GLU A 488 -35.11 -20.44 6.76
N LEU A 489 -36.11 -19.54 6.83
CA LEU A 489 -36.69 -18.86 5.67
C LEU A 489 -35.71 -17.92 4.95
N ASP A 490 -34.86 -17.20 5.68
CA ASP A 490 -33.96 -16.21 5.07
C ASP A 490 -32.85 -16.91 4.28
N ILE A 491 -32.34 -18.03 4.82
CA ILE A 491 -31.34 -18.86 4.15
C ILE A 491 -31.91 -19.47 2.86
N ARG A 492 -33.18 -19.89 2.87
CA ARG A 492 -33.88 -20.40 1.68
C ARG A 492 -34.03 -19.33 0.58
N ARG A 493 -33.93 -18.03 0.91
CA ARG A 493 -34.01 -16.92 -0.05
C ARG A 493 -32.68 -16.56 -0.70
N CYS A 494 -31.53 -17.06 -0.22
CA CYS A 494 -30.22 -16.80 -0.84
C CYS A 494 -30.09 -17.34 -2.27
N MET A 495 -30.56 -18.57 -2.54
CA MET A 495 -30.51 -19.13 -3.90
C MET A 495 -31.49 -18.44 -4.86
N PRO A 496 -32.75 -18.15 -4.47
CA PRO A 496 -33.61 -17.25 -5.25
C PRO A 496 -33.00 -15.89 -5.56
N LEU A 497 -32.27 -15.27 -4.61
CA LEU A 497 -31.53 -14.04 -4.85
C LEU A 497 -30.43 -14.25 -5.91
N TRP A 498 -29.64 -15.32 -5.79
CA TRP A 498 -28.64 -15.70 -6.79
C TRP A 498 -29.26 -15.86 -8.18
N GLN A 499 -30.44 -16.50 -8.28
CA GLN A 499 -31.12 -16.71 -9.56
C GLN A 499 -31.76 -15.44 -10.15
N THR A 500 -32.17 -14.49 -9.30
CA THR A 500 -32.73 -13.20 -9.72
C THR A 500 -31.75 -12.42 -10.61
N PHE A 501 -30.46 -12.62 -10.39
CA PHE A 501 -29.36 -11.95 -11.08
C PHE A 501 -28.51 -12.93 -11.93
N ARG A 502 -29.12 -14.00 -12.46
CA ARG A 502 -28.41 -15.05 -13.23
C ARG A 502 -27.63 -14.51 -14.43
N GLU A 503 -28.16 -13.53 -15.13
CA GLU A 503 -27.53 -12.90 -16.31
C GLU A 503 -26.43 -11.88 -15.93
N GLY A 504 -26.12 -11.75 -14.64
CA GLY A 504 -25.30 -10.66 -14.11
C GLY A 504 -26.15 -9.49 -13.61
N ALA A 505 -25.56 -8.66 -12.75
CA ALA A 505 -26.21 -7.48 -12.20
C ALA A 505 -25.27 -6.28 -12.23
N ASP A 506 -25.80 -5.15 -12.69
CA ASP A 506 -25.16 -3.85 -12.51
C ASP A 506 -26.07 -2.97 -11.66
N MET A 507 -25.68 -2.70 -10.42
CA MET A 507 -26.48 -1.85 -9.50
C MET A 507 -26.45 -0.37 -9.90
N LYS A 508 -25.70 -0.01 -10.94
CA LYS A 508 -25.75 1.30 -11.59
C LYS A 508 -26.87 1.43 -12.61
N ASP A 509 -27.49 0.31 -13.01
CA ASP A 509 -28.69 0.27 -13.85
C ASP A 509 -29.96 0.12 -12.99
N ILE A 510 -30.95 0.96 -13.28
CA ILE A 510 -32.26 0.96 -12.62
C ILE A 510 -32.94 -0.40 -12.67
N LYS A 511 -32.77 -1.16 -13.75
CA LYS A 511 -33.38 -2.50 -13.89
C LYS A 511 -32.89 -3.47 -12.81
N SER A 512 -31.61 -3.41 -12.44
CA SER A 512 -31.04 -4.26 -11.39
C SER A 512 -31.53 -3.83 -10.01
N LEU A 513 -31.58 -2.52 -9.76
CA LEU A 513 -32.06 -1.97 -8.50
C LEU A 513 -33.55 -2.30 -8.27
N GLU A 514 -34.39 -2.18 -9.30
CA GLU A 514 -35.80 -2.58 -9.23
C GLU A 514 -36.00 -4.09 -9.05
N LYS A 515 -35.13 -4.93 -9.64
CA LYS A 515 -35.11 -6.37 -9.35
C LYS A 515 -34.81 -6.63 -7.87
N MET A 516 -33.86 -5.91 -7.28
CA MET A 516 -33.56 -5.97 -5.84
C MET A 516 -34.75 -5.55 -4.99
N GLU A 517 -35.37 -4.41 -5.30
CA GLU A 517 -36.57 -3.94 -4.58
C GLU A 517 -37.69 -4.98 -4.63
N ARG A 518 -37.98 -5.54 -5.82
CA ARG A 518 -38.99 -6.58 -5.98
C ARG A 518 -38.68 -7.82 -5.16
N PHE A 519 -37.42 -8.24 -5.11
CA PHE A 519 -36.96 -9.35 -4.27
C PHE A 519 -37.18 -9.05 -2.77
N LEU A 520 -36.82 -7.86 -2.29
CA LEU A 520 -37.02 -7.48 -0.90
C LEU A 520 -38.50 -7.38 -0.55
N LYS A 521 -39.35 -6.84 -1.44
CA LYS A 521 -40.81 -6.82 -1.30
C LYS A 521 -41.40 -8.24 -1.25
N LEU A 522 -40.82 -9.20 -1.96
CA LEU A 522 -41.24 -10.61 -1.86
C LEU A 522 -40.89 -11.18 -0.48
N CYS A 523 -39.65 -10.96 -0.01
CA CYS A 523 -39.22 -11.42 1.31
C CYS A 523 -40.06 -10.78 2.44
N HIS A 524 -40.46 -9.51 2.26
CA HIS A 524 -41.39 -8.82 3.14
C HIS A 524 -42.74 -9.53 3.29
N LYS A 525 -43.34 -9.92 2.16
CA LYS A 525 -44.64 -10.60 2.17
C LYS A 525 -44.57 -11.91 2.94
N ASP A 526 -43.46 -12.64 2.85
CA ASP A 526 -43.29 -13.90 3.57
C ASP A 526 -43.16 -13.70 5.09
N ILE A 527 -42.38 -12.70 5.53
CA ILE A 527 -42.21 -12.45 6.97
C ILE A 527 -43.51 -11.92 7.58
N VAL A 528 -44.25 -11.06 6.86
CA VAL A 528 -45.58 -10.58 7.29
C VAL A 528 -46.54 -11.77 7.43
N LYS A 529 -46.58 -12.65 6.43
CA LYS A 529 -47.41 -13.87 6.47
C LYS A 529 -47.06 -14.77 7.65
N LYS A 530 -45.77 -14.93 7.96
CA LYS A 530 -45.30 -15.75 9.07
C LYS A 530 -45.63 -15.15 10.44
N CYS A 531 -45.42 -13.85 10.62
CA CYS A 531 -45.60 -13.16 11.91
C CYS A 531 -47.07 -12.83 12.20
N PHE A 532 -47.89 -12.59 11.18
CA PHE A 532 -49.24 -12.04 11.34
C PHE A 532 -50.36 -12.86 10.65
N GLY A 533 -50.05 -13.95 9.94
CA GLY A 533 -51.03 -14.83 9.29
C GLY A 533 -51.50 -14.36 7.91
N ASP A 534 -52.62 -14.91 7.43
CA ASP A 534 -53.13 -14.69 6.05
C ASP A 534 -53.84 -13.32 5.86
N GLN A 535 -54.23 -12.63 6.93
CA GLN A 535 -54.82 -11.27 6.85
C GLN A 535 -53.73 -10.21 6.66
N ALA A 536 -53.25 -10.05 5.43
CA ALA A 536 -52.20 -9.09 5.07
C ALA A 536 -52.68 -7.64 4.86
N LYS A 537 -53.98 -7.36 5.04
CA LYS A 537 -54.61 -6.06 4.79
C LYS A 537 -55.42 -5.62 6.00
N CYS A 538 -55.43 -4.31 6.26
CA CYS A 538 -56.28 -3.70 7.27
C CYS A 538 -57.74 -3.83 6.85
N ILE A 539 -58.61 -4.36 7.72
CA ILE A 539 -60.05 -4.48 7.41
C ILE A 539 -60.75 -3.11 7.28
N SER A 540 -60.16 -2.03 7.80
CA SER A 540 -60.76 -0.69 7.81
C SER A 540 -60.36 0.13 6.59
N CYS A 541 -59.07 0.19 6.26
CA CYS A 541 -58.58 1.01 5.13
C CYS A 541 -58.17 0.18 3.91
N GLU A 542 -58.31 -1.14 3.96
CA GLU A 542 -57.93 -2.12 2.92
C GLU A 542 -56.45 -2.09 2.48
N ASN A 543 -55.65 -1.19 3.05
CA ASN A 543 -54.23 -1.09 2.78
C ASN A 543 -53.47 -2.27 3.39
N PRO A 544 -52.34 -2.67 2.78
CA PRO A 544 -51.42 -3.63 3.39
C PRO A 544 -51.04 -3.21 4.82
N ILE A 545 -50.90 -4.18 5.72
CA ILE A 545 -50.46 -3.90 7.08
C ILE A 545 -48.94 -3.67 7.07
N GLU A 546 -48.55 -2.40 7.11
CA GLU A 546 -47.16 -1.91 7.02
C GLU A 546 -46.44 -1.81 8.38
N GLY A 547 -47.08 -2.24 9.47
CA GLY A 547 -46.55 -2.14 10.83
C GLY A 547 -47.31 -3.03 11.82
N ALA A 548 -46.94 -2.98 13.11
CA ALA A 548 -47.56 -3.77 14.17
C ALA A 548 -49.11 -3.70 14.11
N PRO A 549 -49.79 -4.78 13.70
CA PRO A 549 -51.24 -4.76 13.61
C PRO A 549 -51.89 -4.68 14.99
N VAL A 550 -53.03 -4.00 15.09
CA VAL A 550 -53.90 -4.07 16.27
C VAL A 550 -54.94 -5.15 16.01
N ARG A 551 -54.92 -6.19 16.84
CA ARG A 551 -55.89 -7.28 16.80
C ARG A 551 -57.03 -6.93 17.76
N LEU A 552 -58.23 -6.79 17.22
CA LEU A 552 -59.44 -6.51 18.01
C LEU A 552 -59.86 -7.77 18.79
N PRO A 553 -60.69 -7.63 19.85
CA PRO A 553 -61.23 -8.78 20.60
C PRO A 553 -61.95 -9.81 19.71
N CYS A 554 -62.50 -9.37 18.59
CA CYS A 554 -63.14 -10.20 17.56
C CYS A 554 -62.16 -10.87 16.57
N ASP A 555 -60.86 -10.89 16.90
CA ASP A 555 -59.75 -11.42 16.09
C ASP A 555 -59.44 -10.71 14.77
N HIS A 556 -60.25 -9.73 14.35
CA HIS A 556 -59.98 -8.94 13.16
C HIS A 556 -58.80 -7.98 13.34
N VAL A 557 -58.07 -7.77 12.25
CA VAL A 557 -56.82 -7.00 12.26
C VAL A 557 -56.95 -5.65 11.56
N ILE A 558 -56.63 -4.57 12.28
CA ILE A 558 -56.55 -3.19 11.76
C ILE A 558 -55.13 -2.61 11.90
N CYS A 559 -54.79 -1.62 11.07
CA CYS A 559 -53.54 -0.88 11.23
C CYS A 559 -53.65 0.11 12.41
N ARG A 560 -52.52 0.44 13.04
CA ARG A 560 -52.47 1.40 14.17
C ARG A 560 -53.13 2.74 13.84
N LYS A 561 -52.98 3.22 12.61
CA LYS A 561 -53.60 4.47 12.18
C LYS A 561 -55.12 4.38 12.26
N CYS A 562 -55.73 3.35 11.68
CA CYS A 562 -57.16 3.10 11.76
C CYS A 562 -57.63 2.90 13.20
N PHE A 563 -56.84 2.21 14.05
CA PHE A 563 -57.18 2.07 15.47
C PHE A 563 -57.22 3.42 16.19
N TYR A 564 -56.19 4.26 16.02
CA TYR A 564 -56.17 5.60 16.65
C TYR A 564 -57.20 6.55 16.04
N ASP A 565 -57.52 6.41 14.76
CA ASP A 565 -58.60 7.15 14.12
C ASP A 565 -59.95 6.77 14.76
N CYS A 566 -60.23 5.47 14.94
CA CYS A 566 -61.40 4.98 15.67
C CYS A 566 -61.47 5.50 17.12
N VAL A 567 -60.35 5.46 17.86
CA VAL A 567 -60.27 6.00 19.24
C VAL A 567 -60.50 7.52 19.27
N THR A 568 -59.93 8.26 18.32
CA THR A 568 -60.08 9.73 18.21
C THR A 568 -61.51 10.13 17.86
N LEU A 569 -62.14 9.36 16.97
CA LEU A 569 -63.52 9.55 16.52
C LEU A 569 -64.56 8.97 17.51
N LYS A 570 -64.11 8.26 18.57
CA LYS A 570 -64.94 7.54 19.56
C LYS A 570 -65.84 6.45 18.95
N GLU A 571 -65.37 5.84 17.87
CA GLU A 571 -66.03 4.73 17.19
C GLU A 571 -65.39 3.41 17.67
N PHE A 572 -66.06 2.70 18.58
CA PHE A 572 -65.53 1.50 19.24
C PHE A 572 -66.12 0.18 18.70
N GLU A 573 -66.80 0.23 17.56
CA GLU A 573 -67.33 -0.96 16.88
C GLU A 573 -66.30 -1.48 15.86
N CYS A 574 -66.22 -2.79 15.69
CA CYS A 574 -65.35 -3.38 14.67
C CYS A 574 -65.70 -2.83 13.28
N PRO A 575 -64.74 -2.30 12.50
CA PRO A 575 -65.01 -1.72 11.18
C PRO A 575 -65.27 -2.79 10.09
N HIS A 576 -65.28 -4.07 10.42
CA HIS A 576 -65.62 -5.14 9.49
C HIS A 576 -67.14 -5.25 9.38
N GLY A 577 -67.70 -5.03 8.18
CA GLY A 577 -69.15 -4.94 7.94
C GLY A 577 -70.00 -6.17 8.30
N GLY A 578 -69.39 -7.30 8.71
CA GLY A 578 -70.06 -8.47 9.26
C GLY A 578 -69.79 -8.74 10.75
N CYS A 579 -69.10 -7.85 11.45
CA CYS A 579 -68.73 -7.98 12.86
C CYS A 579 -69.18 -6.73 13.62
N HIS A 580 -70.08 -6.88 14.59
CA HIS A 580 -70.62 -5.80 15.42
C HIS A 580 -70.05 -5.82 16.86
N GLU A 581 -68.90 -6.45 17.06
CA GLU A 581 -68.28 -6.50 18.38
C GLU A 581 -67.62 -5.17 18.73
N ASN A 582 -67.88 -4.69 19.94
CA ASN A 582 -67.25 -3.50 20.48
C ASN A 582 -65.90 -3.83 21.12
N PHE A 583 -64.94 -2.92 20.99
CA PHE A 583 -63.64 -3.01 21.66
C PHE A 583 -63.47 -1.92 22.73
N PRO A 584 -62.76 -2.19 23.84
CA PRO A 584 -62.60 -1.24 24.93
C PRO A 584 -61.84 0.03 24.52
N ALA A 585 -62.25 1.18 25.05
CA ALA A 585 -61.60 2.48 24.79
C ALA A 585 -60.18 2.57 25.37
N ASP A 586 -59.88 1.76 26.37
CA ASP A 586 -58.59 1.59 27.03
C ASP A 586 -57.78 0.39 26.50
N LEU A 587 -58.21 -0.19 25.36
CA LEU A 587 -57.47 -1.28 24.70
C LEU A 587 -56.05 -0.79 24.40
N ASN A 588 -55.07 -1.32 25.13
CA ASN A 588 -53.69 -0.96 24.94
C ASN A 588 -53.11 -1.80 23.78
N PRO A 589 -52.78 -1.19 22.62
CA PRO A 589 -52.22 -1.91 21.47
C PRO A 589 -50.88 -2.59 21.77
N ASP A 590 -50.20 -2.21 22.86
CA ASP A 590 -48.91 -2.78 23.31
C ASP A 590 -49.07 -3.95 24.31
N LYS A 591 -50.28 -4.25 24.81
CA LYS A 591 -50.54 -5.35 25.75
C LYS A 591 -51.02 -6.66 25.11
N SER A 592 -51.13 -6.74 23.78
CA SER A 592 -51.52 -7.98 23.09
C SER A 592 -50.40 -9.02 23.12
N GLU A 593 -50.74 -10.31 23.10
CA GLU A 593 -49.83 -11.48 23.17
C GLU A 593 -48.74 -11.54 22.06
N ASN A 594 -48.68 -10.56 21.15
CA ASN A 594 -47.85 -10.55 19.93
C ASN A 594 -46.62 -9.62 19.94
N VAL A 595 -46.23 -9.04 21.10
CA VAL A 595 -45.04 -8.17 21.22
C VAL A 595 -43.77 -8.83 20.66
N GLY A 596 -43.64 -10.16 20.82
CA GLY A 596 -42.51 -10.93 20.29
C GLY A 596 -42.44 -10.99 18.75
N GLU A 597 -43.57 -11.15 18.07
CA GLU A 597 -43.64 -11.20 16.59
C GLU A 597 -43.49 -9.81 15.97
N ILE A 598 -44.04 -8.77 16.61
CA ILE A 598 -43.83 -7.37 16.23
C ILE A 598 -42.35 -7.01 16.27
N ARG A 599 -41.66 -7.40 17.35
CA ARG A 599 -40.22 -7.17 17.49
C ARG A 599 -39.41 -7.91 16.42
N LYS A 600 -39.74 -9.18 16.14
CA LYS A 600 -39.09 -9.96 15.05
C LYS A 600 -39.26 -9.28 13.69
N TYR A 601 -40.46 -8.78 13.39
CA TYR A 601 -40.74 -8.04 12.17
C TYR A 601 -39.95 -6.73 12.07
N GLN A 602 -39.89 -5.94 13.16
CA GLN A 602 -39.10 -4.71 13.22
C GLN A 602 -37.59 -4.99 13.07
N ASP A 603 -37.08 -6.00 13.76
CA ASP A 603 -35.68 -6.44 13.65
C ASP A 603 -35.35 -6.90 12.22
N TYR A 604 -36.26 -7.62 11.57
CA TYR A 604 -36.12 -8.02 10.17
C TYR A 604 -36.09 -6.80 9.22
N ARG A 605 -37.01 -5.84 9.43
CA ARG A 605 -37.10 -4.61 8.64
C ARG A 605 -35.81 -3.79 8.72
N THR A 606 -35.28 -3.60 9.92
CA THR A 606 -34.00 -2.92 10.13
C THR A 606 -32.86 -3.65 9.43
N ARG A 607 -32.78 -4.98 9.51
CA ARG A 607 -31.78 -5.79 8.79
C ARG A 607 -31.85 -5.61 7.27
N CYS A 608 -33.04 -5.64 6.68
CA CYS A 608 -33.23 -5.43 5.24
C CYS A 608 -32.86 -4.01 4.80
N ASN A 609 -33.17 -2.99 5.61
CA ASN A 609 -32.77 -1.62 5.33
C ASN A 609 -31.24 -1.47 5.36
N SER A 610 -30.57 -2.04 6.38
CA SER A 610 -29.10 -2.04 6.45
C SER A 610 -28.48 -2.74 5.24
N PHE A 611 -29.03 -3.90 4.84
CA PHE A 611 -28.61 -4.61 3.63
C PHE A 611 -28.72 -3.72 2.38
N PHE A 612 -29.88 -3.08 2.17
CA PHE A 612 -30.12 -2.25 0.99
C PHE A 612 -29.19 -1.04 0.95
N MET A 613 -29.02 -0.35 2.08
CA MET A 613 -28.11 0.80 2.18
C MET A 613 -26.65 0.43 1.92
N GLU A 614 -26.22 -0.74 2.40
CA GLU A 614 -24.86 -1.24 2.13
C GLU A 614 -24.68 -1.59 0.64
N VAL A 615 -25.70 -2.18 0.00
CA VAL A 615 -25.69 -2.42 -1.46
C VAL A 615 -25.60 -1.11 -2.23
N VAL A 616 -26.40 -0.11 -1.88
CA VAL A 616 -26.35 1.21 -2.53
C VAL A 616 -24.96 1.84 -2.35
N SER A 617 -24.43 1.84 -1.14
CA SER A 617 -23.10 2.39 -0.85
C SER A 617 -21.98 1.67 -1.59
N GLN A 618 -21.95 0.34 -1.59
CA GLN A 618 -20.82 -0.42 -2.13
C GLN A 618 -20.91 -0.64 -3.64
N LEU A 619 -22.12 -0.69 -4.23
CA LEU A 619 -22.33 -1.15 -5.60
C LEU A 619 -22.89 -0.06 -6.54
N CYS A 620 -23.79 0.82 -6.08
CA CYS A 620 -24.27 1.92 -6.94
C CYS A 620 -23.19 3.00 -7.12
N PHE A 621 -22.42 3.28 -6.07
CA PHE A 621 -21.35 4.29 -6.08
C PHE A 621 -19.94 3.68 -6.21
N ALA A 622 -19.86 2.43 -6.65
CA ALA A 622 -18.60 1.70 -6.74
C ALA A 622 -17.59 2.39 -7.68
N GLU A 623 -16.31 2.34 -7.31
CA GLU A 623 -15.18 2.66 -8.20
C GLU A 623 -15.15 4.07 -8.83
N GLY A 624 -15.85 5.04 -8.24
CA GLY A 624 -15.77 6.45 -8.64
C GLY A 624 -16.46 6.82 -9.95
N THR A 625 -17.21 5.89 -10.58
CA THR A 625 -18.09 6.22 -11.73
C THR A 625 -19.54 6.39 -11.28
N PRO A 626 -20.29 7.34 -11.86
CA PRO A 626 -21.66 7.60 -11.42
C PRO A 626 -22.63 6.49 -11.85
N PRO A 627 -23.72 6.28 -11.08
CA PRO A 627 -24.82 5.43 -11.53
C PRO A 627 -25.66 6.12 -12.62
N SER A 628 -26.55 5.37 -13.30
CA SER A 628 -27.42 5.95 -14.32
C SER A 628 -28.33 7.05 -13.76
N GLN A 629 -28.76 7.96 -14.63
CA GLN A 629 -29.65 9.07 -14.26
C GLN A 629 -30.90 8.57 -13.52
N GLU A 630 -31.52 7.49 -14.02
CA GLU A 630 -32.73 6.91 -13.42
C GLU A 630 -32.47 6.34 -12.02
N VAL A 631 -31.27 5.79 -11.76
CA VAL A 631 -30.87 5.34 -10.43
C VAL A 631 -30.70 6.53 -9.49
N ILE A 632 -30.06 7.61 -9.93
CA ILE A 632 -29.90 8.84 -9.13
C ILE A 632 -31.28 9.39 -8.75
N GLU A 633 -32.18 9.54 -9.71
CA GLU A 633 -33.56 10.00 -9.48
C GLU A 633 -34.30 9.10 -8.49
N LYS A 634 -34.14 7.78 -8.60
CA LYS A 634 -34.71 6.81 -7.68
C LYS A 634 -34.14 6.96 -6.26
N LEU A 635 -32.82 7.10 -6.11
CA LEU A 635 -32.18 7.30 -4.81
C LEU A 635 -32.59 8.63 -4.16
N LEU A 636 -32.69 9.70 -4.96
CA LEU A 636 -33.18 11.00 -4.51
C LEU A 636 -34.66 10.93 -4.10
N SER A 637 -35.48 10.13 -4.79
CA SER A 637 -36.88 9.93 -4.39
C SER A 637 -37.01 9.37 -2.96
N TYR A 638 -36.03 8.58 -2.51
CA TYR A 638 -35.97 8.13 -1.14
C TYR A 638 -35.64 9.28 -0.18
N ILE A 639 -34.81 10.24 -0.56
CA ILE A 639 -34.43 11.41 0.27
C ILE A 639 -35.66 12.28 0.62
N ILE A 640 -36.64 12.35 -0.29
CA ILE A 640 -37.60 13.46 -0.36
C ILE A 640 -39.03 13.04 0.02
N GLY A 641 -39.35 11.74 0.05
CA GLY A 641 -40.62 11.24 0.57
C GLY A 641 -41.84 11.71 -0.24
N HIS A 642 -42.10 11.10 -1.40
CA HIS A 642 -43.37 11.31 -2.12
C HIS A 642 -44.40 10.25 -1.72
N SER A 643 -45.40 10.57 -0.89
CA SER A 643 -46.57 9.68 -0.81
C SER A 643 -47.49 9.92 -2.01
N LYS A 644 -47.58 8.96 -2.94
CA LYS A 644 -48.62 8.96 -3.98
C LYS A 644 -49.97 8.57 -3.33
N GLY A 645 -50.69 9.53 -2.77
CA GLY A 645 -52.03 9.31 -2.20
C GLY A 645 -52.88 10.59 -2.14
N LYS A 646 -54.10 10.54 -2.69
CA LYS A 646 -55.01 11.68 -2.85
C LYS A 646 -55.45 12.31 -1.50
N LYS A 647 -55.51 13.65 -1.53
CA LYS A 647 -56.12 14.61 -0.59
C LYS A 647 -55.45 14.73 0.79
N VAL A 648 -54.79 15.89 0.96
CA VAL A 648 -54.10 16.41 2.14
C VAL A 648 -52.65 15.92 2.29
N GLU A 649 -51.73 16.68 1.69
CA GLU A 649 -50.29 16.64 1.96
C GLU A 649 -50.04 17.00 3.44
N ARG A 650 -49.74 15.99 4.27
CA ARG A 650 -49.12 16.19 5.58
C ARG A 650 -47.79 15.45 5.58
N VAL A 651 -46.71 16.19 5.77
CA VAL A 651 -45.38 15.65 6.06
C VAL A 651 -45.45 15.03 7.45
N VAL A 652 -45.42 13.70 7.54
CA VAL A 652 -45.37 12.97 8.81
C VAL A 652 -44.01 12.29 8.88
N SER A 653 -43.20 12.64 9.88
CA SER A 653 -41.95 11.95 10.21
C SER A 653 -42.25 10.50 10.57
N ARG A 654 -41.74 9.54 9.80
CA ARG A 654 -41.90 8.09 10.08
C ARG A 654 -40.55 7.40 10.01
N GLU A 655 -40.45 6.24 10.66
CA GLU A 655 -39.20 5.48 10.66
C GLU A 655 -38.86 4.89 9.27
N LEU A 656 -37.57 4.64 9.04
CA LEU A 656 -36.91 4.20 7.80
C LEU A 656 -37.42 2.86 7.28
N THR A 657 -38.00 2.79 6.07
CA THR A 657 -38.48 1.51 5.54
C THR A 657 -38.53 1.42 4.01
N ILE A 658 -37.99 0.34 3.44
CA ILE A 658 -38.09 -0.01 2.01
C ILE A 658 -39.46 -0.57 1.59
N PHE A 659 -40.40 -0.69 2.52
CA PHE A 659 -41.67 -1.42 2.36
C PHE A 659 -42.90 -0.51 2.23
N ASP A 660 -42.74 0.79 2.50
CA ASP A 660 -43.75 1.82 2.23
C ASP A 660 -43.34 2.59 0.96
N ASP A 661 -44.31 3.16 0.24
CA ASP A 661 -44.06 4.07 -0.91
C ASP A 661 -43.39 5.41 -0.48
N SER A 662 -43.04 5.56 0.79
CA SER A 662 -42.36 6.73 1.36
C SER A 662 -41.27 6.28 2.34
N ILE A 663 -40.02 6.27 1.87
CA ILE A 663 -38.85 6.24 2.74
C ILE A 663 -38.75 7.65 3.37
N ASP A 664 -38.71 7.75 4.69
CA ASP A 664 -38.23 8.95 5.37
C ASP A 664 -36.80 8.67 5.86
N PRO A 665 -35.78 9.11 5.13
CA PRO A 665 -34.41 8.91 5.52
C PRO A 665 -34.08 9.83 6.67
N THR A 666 -33.53 9.29 7.75
CA THR A 666 -32.93 10.15 8.78
C THR A 666 -31.96 11.16 8.14
N PRO A 667 -31.80 12.37 8.71
CA PRO A 667 -30.86 13.38 8.19
C PRO A 667 -29.44 12.84 7.93
N VAL A 668 -29.01 11.83 8.68
CA VAL A 668 -27.75 11.10 8.49
C VAL A 668 -27.71 10.33 7.16
N VAL A 669 -28.78 9.60 6.82
CA VAL A 669 -28.88 8.85 5.54
C VAL A 669 -29.01 9.82 4.37
N ARG A 670 -29.74 10.94 4.54
CA ARG A 670 -29.81 12.02 3.55
C ARG A 670 -28.42 12.58 3.26
N SER A 671 -27.71 13.01 4.30
CA SER A 671 -26.34 13.53 4.21
C SER A 671 -25.40 12.54 3.53
N PHE A 672 -25.44 11.27 3.93
CA PHE A 672 -24.59 10.22 3.38
C PHE A 672 -24.84 9.98 1.88
N LEU A 673 -26.09 9.82 1.44
CA LEU A 673 -26.41 9.64 0.03
C LEU A 673 -26.04 10.87 -0.80
N LEU A 674 -26.27 12.07 -0.27
CA LEU A 674 -25.84 13.34 -0.89
C LEU A 674 -24.31 13.41 -1.03
N GLN A 675 -23.54 12.99 -0.02
CA GLN A 675 -22.08 12.91 -0.10
C GLN A 675 -21.62 11.92 -1.16
N GLN A 676 -22.19 10.71 -1.19
CA GLN A 676 -21.82 9.68 -2.17
C GLN A 676 -22.15 10.11 -3.60
N LEU A 677 -23.31 10.75 -3.80
CA LEU A 677 -23.68 11.37 -5.05
C LEU A 677 -22.60 12.40 -5.44
N MET A 678 -22.38 13.44 -4.62
CA MET A 678 -21.47 14.52 -5.00
C MET A 678 -20.02 14.07 -5.25
N GLN A 679 -19.59 12.96 -4.63
CA GLN A 679 -18.29 12.34 -4.89
C GLN A 679 -18.19 11.68 -6.27
N THR A 680 -19.30 11.24 -6.87
CA THR A 680 -19.29 10.35 -8.06
C THR A 680 -19.84 11.00 -9.34
N SER A 681 -20.73 12.00 -9.25
CA SER A 681 -21.42 12.60 -10.43
C SER A 681 -21.47 14.13 -10.41
N GLY A 682 -20.39 14.81 -10.01
CA GLY A 682 -20.37 16.27 -9.77
C GLY A 682 -21.18 17.12 -10.76
N HIS A 683 -20.99 16.94 -12.08
CA HIS A 683 -21.70 17.72 -13.12
C HIS A 683 -23.12 17.18 -13.44
N GLU A 684 -23.37 15.89 -13.27
CA GLU A 684 -24.70 15.28 -13.54
C GLU A 684 -25.68 15.56 -12.38
N ILE A 685 -25.17 15.70 -11.16
CA ILE A 685 -25.95 15.97 -9.95
C ILE A 685 -26.45 17.41 -9.89
N GLU A 686 -25.75 18.37 -10.48
CA GLU A 686 -26.17 19.77 -10.49
C GLU A 686 -27.62 19.91 -11.01
N THR A 687 -27.92 19.24 -12.12
CA THR A 687 -29.27 19.20 -12.72
C THR A 687 -30.31 18.63 -11.76
N HIS A 688 -29.96 17.58 -11.00
CA HIS A 688 -30.86 16.93 -10.06
C HIS A 688 -31.03 17.70 -8.75
N LEU A 689 -29.96 18.30 -8.23
CA LEU A 689 -30.03 19.21 -7.09
C LEU A 689 -30.87 20.43 -7.43
N LEU A 690 -30.75 20.99 -8.64
CA LEU A 690 -31.60 22.09 -9.11
C LEU A 690 -33.08 21.66 -9.16
N ALA A 691 -33.40 20.49 -9.71
CA ALA A 691 -34.76 19.95 -9.71
C ALA A 691 -35.31 19.80 -8.27
N TYR A 692 -34.45 19.40 -7.33
CA TYR A 692 -34.80 19.26 -5.92
C TYR A 692 -35.00 20.60 -5.20
N PHE A 693 -34.10 21.56 -5.39
CA PHE A 693 -34.25 22.91 -4.85
C PHE A 693 -35.51 23.59 -5.39
N ASN A 694 -35.85 23.39 -6.67
CA ASN A 694 -37.11 23.85 -7.27
C ASN A 694 -38.35 23.20 -6.64
N TYR A 695 -38.24 21.96 -6.14
CA TYR A 695 -39.31 21.31 -5.38
C TYR A 695 -39.40 21.86 -3.96
N ALA A 696 -38.28 22.02 -3.26
CA ALA A 696 -38.22 22.59 -1.92
C ALA A 696 -38.73 24.03 -1.89
N ASP A 697 -38.37 24.85 -2.88
CA ASP A 697 -38.88 26.22 -3.05
C ASP A 697 -40.40 26.25 -3.24
N ARG A 698 -40.98 25.30 -4.00
CA ARG A 698 -42.43 25.14 -4.13
C ARG A 698 -43.11 24.76 -2.81
N LEU A 699 -42.49 23.88 -2.02
CA LEU A 699 -42.96 23.50 -0.69
C LEU A 699 -42.95 24.68 0.28
N VAL A 700 -41.86 25.46 0.33
CA VAL A 700 -41.74 26.67 1.17
C VAL A 700 -42.79 27.70 0.78
N LYS A 701 -43.06 27.88 -0.51
CA LYS A 701 -44.16 28.73 -1.01
C LYS A 701 -45.54 28.26 -0.53
N THR A 702 -45.68 26.98 -0.20
CA THR A 702 -46.94 26.36 0.24
C THR A 702 -47.07 26.31 1.77
N THR A 703 -45.97 26.09 2.51
CA THR A 703 -45.96 25.94 3.98
C THR A 703 -45.57 27.22 4.73
N GLY A 704 -44.90 28.18 4.08
CA GLY A 704 -44.41 29.42 4.69
C GLY A 704 -43.16 29.27 5.55
N ASP A 705 -42.70 28.04 5.82
CA ASP A 705 -41.54 27.75 6.66
C ASP A 705 -40.24 27.72 5.84
N LYS A 706 -39.42 28.78 5.95
CA LYS A 706 -38.14 28.92 5.24
C LYS A 706 -36.97 28.20 5.94
N GLN A 707 -37.15 27.75 7.18
CA GLN A 707 -36.08 27.15 7.99
C GLN A 707 -35.61 25.82 7.39
N GLN A 708 -36.54 25.01 6.89
CA GLN A 708 -36.24 23.72 6.25
C GLN A 708 -35.38 23.87 4.99
N LEU A 709 -35.60 24.94 4.21
CA LEU A 709 -34.80 25.22 3.01
C LEU A 709 -33.39 25.70 3.37
N ILE A 710 -33.25 26.53 4.40
CA ILE A 710 -31.93 26.95 4.90
C ILE A 710 -31.15 25.73 5.43
N GLU A 711 -31.79 24.84 6.19
CA GLU A 711 -31.16 23.60 6.66
C GLU A 711 -30.70 22.70 5.52
N LEU A 712 -31.49 22.59 4.45
CA LEU A 712 -31.09 21.88 3.24
C LEU A 712 -29.90 22.54 2.53
N CYS A 713 -29.92 23.87 2.36
CA CYS A 713 -28.79 24.61 1.78
C CYS A 713 -27.50 24.40 2.60
N LEU A 714 -27.60 24.44 3.93
CA LEU A 714 -26.48 24.20 4.84
C LEU A 714 -25.97 22.76 4.71
N LEU A 715 -26.86 21.77 4.59
CA LEU A 715 -26.48 20.38 4.38
C LEU A 715 -25.71 20.19 3.07
N VAL A 716 -26.21 20.72 1.96
CA VAL A 716 -25.56 20.62 0.64
C VAL A 716 -24.20 21.32 0.66
N MET A 717 -24.14 22.55 1.19
CA MET A 717 -22.90 23.31 1.35
C MET A 717 -21.85 22.53 2.17
N THR A 718 -22.28 21.94 3.28
CA THR A 718 -21.42 21.14 4.17
C THR A 718 -20.83 19.94 3.42
N CYS A 719 -21.64 19.24 2.63
CA CYS A 719 -21.18 18.12 1.84
C CYS A 719 -20.23 18.56 0.70
N MET A 720 -20.45 19.73 0.08
CA MET A 720 -19.56 20.28 -0.96
C MET A 720 -18.21 20.69 -0.38
N GLU A 721 -18.22 21.36 0.79
CA GLU A 721 -17.02 21.71 1.55
C GLU A 721 -16.22 20.46 1.96
N ASP A 722 -16.89 19.41 2.45
CA ASP A 722 -16.25 18.13 2.79
C ASP A 722 -15.59 17.47 1.56
N SER A 723 -16.24 17.53 0.39
CA SER A 723 -15.70 17.02 -0.87
C SER A 723 -14.42 17.74 -1.28
N LEU A 724 -14.39 19.08 -1.17
CA LEU A 724 -13.18 19.88 -1.44
C LEU A 724 -12.03 19.54 -0.49
N HIS A 725 -12.32 19.38 0.81
CA HIS A 725 -11.32 18.97 1.79
C HIS A 725 -10.76 17.58 1.47
N GLN A 726 -11.61 16.62 1.09
CA GLN A 726 -11.18 15.29 0.68
C GLN A 726 -10.32 15.32 -0.59
N GLN A 727 -10.65 16.19 -1.55
CA GLN A 727 -9.98 16.27 -2.83
C GLN A 727 -8.60 16.92 -2.76
N TYR A 728 -8.42 17.95 -1.92
CA TYR A 728 -7.24 18.83 -1.96
C TYR A 728 -6.41 18.87 -0.68
N ALA A 729 -6.89 18.39 0.47
CA ALA A 729 -6.12 18.46 1.71
C ALA A 729 -4.79 17.71 1.58
N HIS A 730 -3.69 18.39 1.92
CA HIS A 730 -2.33 17.84 1.89
C HIS A 730 -1.81 17.42 0.51
N ARG A 731 -2.44 17.87 -0.59
CA ARG A 731 -1.86 17.77 -1.94
C ARG A 731 -0.91 18.92 -2.23
N GLU A 732 0.01 18.71 -3.17
CA GLU A 732 0.96 19.73 -3.64
C GLU A 732 0.25 20.95 -4.25
N ASP A 733 -0.93 20.78 -4.84
CA ASP A 733 -1.71 21.82 -5.52
C ASP A 733 -2.76 22.52 -4.64
N GLU A 734 -2.85 22.20 -3.33
CA GLU A 734 -3.81 22.75 -2.36
C GLU A 734 -3.87 24.30 -2.41
N ILE A 735 -2.70 24.94 -2.34
CA ILE A 735 -2.58 26.41 -2.35
C ILE A 735 -3.02 26.99 -3.69
N THR A 736 -2.62 26.36 -4.79
CA THR A 736 -2.93 26.82 -6.15
C THR A 736 -4.44 26.79 -6.42
N MET A 737 -5.11 25.73 -5.99
CA MET A 737 -6.57 25.57 -6.15
C MET A 737 -7.35 26.54 -5.27
N ALA A 738 -6.99 26.66 -3.98
CA ALA A 738 -7.60 27.64 -3.08
C ALA A 738 -7.43 29.09 -3.60
N THR A 739 -6.26 29.41 -4.16
CA THR A 739 -6.01 30.73 -4.78
C THR A 739 -6.90 30.98 -5.99
N LYS A 740 -7.10 29.96 -6.85
CA LYS A 740 -8.02 30.07 -8.00
C LYS A 740 -9.45 30.33 -7.53
N MET A 741 -9.95 29.52 -6.60
CA MET A 741 -11.30 29.65 -6.03
C MET A 741 -11.56 31.03 -5.42
N LEU A 742 -10.60 31.60 -4.67
CA LEU A 742 -10.75 32.93 -4.08
C LEU A 742 -10.76 34.07 -5.11
N ARG A 743 -9.99 33.94 -6.21
CA ARG A 743 -9.97 34.96 -7.27
C ARG A 743 -11.30 35.08 -8.00
N ASP A 744 -12.00 33.96 -8.14
CA ASP A 744 -13.30 33.88 -8.82
C ASP A 744 -14.48 34.23 -7.88
N ALA A 745 -14.24 34.32 -6.57
CA ALA A 745 -15.29 34.39 -5.55
C ALA A 745 -16.06 35.73 -5.47
N VAL A 746 -15.38 36.87 -5.61
CA VAL A 746 -16.02 38.20 -5.45
C VAL A 746 -17.22 38.41 -6.37
N PRO A 747 -17.11 38.24 -7.71
CA PRO A 747 -18.27 38.40 -8.59
C PRO A 747 -19.38 37.39 -8.29
N ASN A 748 -19.03 36.19 -7.81
CA ASN A 748 -20.00 35.11 -7.58
C ASN A 748 -20.74 35.24 -6.24
N ILE A 749 -20.19 35.93 -5.24
CA ILE A 749 -20.89 36.20 -3.96
C ILE A 749 -21.86 37.36 -4.10
N ILE A 750 -21.46 38.40 -4.84
CA ILE A 750 -22.24 39.64 -5.02
C ILE A 750 -23.27 39.46 -6.15
N GLY A 751 -22.94 38.67 -7.17
CA GLY A 751 -23.77 38.47 -8.35
C GLY A 751 -25.11 37.81 -8.05
N ASP A 752 -26.10 38.15 -8.86
CA ASP A 752 -27.40 37.47 -8.89
C ASP A 752 -27.25 36.19 -9.73
N ILE A 753 -26.83 35.11 -9.07
CA ILE A 753 -26.60 33.78 -9.65
C ILE A 753 -27.57 32.75 -9.07
N GLU A 754 -27.71 31.61 -9.73
CA GLU A 754 -28.59 30.54 -9.26
C GLU A 754 -28.20 30.04 -7.85
N LEU A 755 -29.19 29.58 -7.08
CA LEU A 755 -29.00 29.17 -5.68
C LEU A 755 -27.92 28.09 -5.52
N LEU A 756 -27.85 27.14 -6.45
CA LEU A 756 -26.86 26.05 -6.40
C LEU A 756 -25.44 26.56 -6.64
N ASP A 757 -25.24 27.39 -7.66
CA ASP A 757 -23.96 28.05 -7.92
C ASP A 757 -23.53 28.89 -6.72
N LYS A 758 -24.49 29.54 -6.06
CA LYS A 758 -24.23 30.32 -4.85
C LYS A 758 -23.75 29.45 -3.70
N ILE A 759 -24.37 28.29 -3.48
CA ILE A 759 -23.96 27.31 -2.46
C ILE A 759 -22.56 26.76 -2.77
N ASP A 760 -22.28 26.40 -4.02
CA ASP A 760 -20.98 25.90 -4.45
C ASP A 760 -19.87 26.95 -4.26
N ASN A 761 -20.10 28.19 -4.68
CA ASN A 761 -19.15 29.30 -4.49
C ASN A 761 -18.89 29.58 -3.01
N LEU A 762 -19.92 29.58 -2.15
CA LEU A 762 -19.76 29.74 -0.70
C LEU A 762 -18.96 28.59 -0.07
N SER A 763 -19.17 27.35 -0.54
CA SER A 763 -18.41 26.17 -0.10
C SER A 763 -16.92 26.31 -0.46
N LYS A 764 -16.62 26.72 -1.69
CA LYS A 764 -15.25 27.01 -2.17
C LYS A 764 -14.55 28.11 -1.37
N VAL A 765 -15.29 29.16 -1.01
CA VAL A 765 -14.78 30.25 -0.17
C VAL A 765 -14.47 29.77 1.24
N ARG A 766 -15.38 29.02 1.87
CA ARG A 766 -15.16 28.47 3.21
C ARG A 766 -13.94 27.55 3.26
N PHE A 767 -13.82 26.63 2.30
CA PHE A 767 -12.64 25.78 2.13
C PHE A 767 -11.35 26.61 1.99
N SER A 768 -11.36 27.59 1.08
CA SER A 768 -10.16 28.37 0.78
C SER A 768 -9.72 29.26 1.96
N LEU A 769 -10.66 29.84 2.71
CA LEU A 769 -10.36 30.60 3.93
C LEU A 769 -9.81 29.69 5.05
N THR A 770 -10.21 28.42 5.08
CA THR A 770 -9.59 27.41 5.95
C THR A 770 -8.15 27.16 5.57
N VAL A 771 -7.84 27.00 4.28
CA VAL A 771 -6.45 26.88 3.79
C VAL A 771 -5.64 28.13 4.13
N VAL A 772 -6.19 29.34 3.93
CA VAL A 772 -5.55 30.61 4.29
C VAL A 772 -5.19 30.64 5.78
N SER A 773 -6.11 30.25 6.67
CA SER A 773 -5.86 30.24 8.12
C SER A 773 -4.69 29.33 8.52
N LYS A 774 -4.55 28.16 7.87
CA LYS A 774 -3.47 27.19 8.08
C LYS A 774 -2.11 27.77 7.74
N TYR A 775 -1.96 28.40 6.56
CA TYR A 775 -0.68 28.96 6.14
C TYR A 775 -0.33 30.26 6.88
N ILE A 776 -1.33 31.06 7.29
CA ILE A 776 -1.10 32.22 8.16
C ILE A 776 -0.56 31.77 9.52
N HIS A 777 -1.16 30.76 10.15
CA HIS A 777 -0.64 30.23 11.41
C HIS A 777 0.78 29.65 11.26
N LYS A 778 1.05 28.90 10.18
CA LYS A 778 2.39 28.35 9.92
C LYS A 778 3.48 29.42 9.74
N LEU A 779 3.15 30.60 9.23
CA LEU A 779 4.12 31.68 9.02
C LEU A 779 4.28 32.60 10.23
N TYR A 780 3.19 32.91 10.93
CA TYR A 780 3.21 33.91 12.01
C TYR A 780 3.12 33.30 13.42
N GLY A 781 2.55 32.10 13.55
CA GLY A 781 2.28 31.43 14.82
C GLY A 781 3.42 30.54 15.34
N THR A 782 4.24 29.93 14.49
CA THR A 782 5.22 28.88 14.88
C THR A 782 6.67 29.37 15.10
N ALA A 783 6.88 30.63 15.47
CA ALA A 783 8.19 31.26 15.73
C ALA A 783 9.23 31.23 14.57
N GLN A 784 8.94 30.62 13.42
CA GLN A 784 9.76 30.69 12.20
C GLN A 784 9.45 31.97 11.41
N LYS A 785 10.34 32.98 11.48
CA LYS A 785 10.33 34.09 10.53
C LYS A 785 10.89 33.61 9.18
N SER A 786 10.01 33.18 8.28
CA SER A 786 10.34 33.02 6.86
C SER A 786 9.48 33.94 6.01
N MET A 787 10.07 34.55 4.98
CA MET A 787 9.28 35.23 3.95
C MET A 787 8.32 34.24 3.28
N PRO A 788 7.05 34.62 3.03
CA PRO A 788 6.14 33.75 2.31
C PRO A 788 6.66 33.50 0.89
N ASP A 789 6.69 32.23 0.49
CA ASP A 789 6.91 31.83 -0.91
C ASP A 789 5.89 32.55 -1.83
N PRO A 790 6.26 32.91 -3.09
CA PRO A 790 5.36 33.54 -4.04
C PRO A 790 3.98 32.90 -4.19
N THR A 791 3.87 31.58 -4.03
CA THR A 791 2.59 30.86 -4.11
C THR A 791 1.68 31.20 -2.93
N VAL A 792 2.23 31.21 -1.71
CA VAL A 792 1.50 31.57 -0.49
C VAL A 792 1.11 33.05 -0.49
N ARG A 793 1.96 33.92 -1.06
CA ARG A 793 1.65 35.34 -1.20
C ARG A 793 0.41 35.58 -2.08
N LYS A 794 0.34 34.91 -3.24
CA LYS A 794 -0.83 34.99 -4.14
C LYS A 794 -2.13 34.53 -3.46
N LEU A 795 -2.05 33.52 -2.60
CA LEU A 795 -3.18 33.05 -1.81
C LEU A 795 -3.70 34.15 -0.87
N PHE A 796 -2.78 34.82 -0.15
CA PHE A 796 -3.14 35.92 0.76
C PHE A 796 -3.68 37.14 0.04
N ASP A 797 -3.11 37.49 -1.11
CA ASP A 797 -3.61 38.60 -1.94
C ASP A 797 -5.05 38.33 -2.42
N ALA A 798 -5.35 37.09 -2.83
CA ALA A 798 -6.71 36.69 -3.22
C ALA A 798 -7.70 36.74 -2.05
N ALA A 799 -7.29 36.29 -0.86
CA ALA A 799 -8.11 36.37 0.36
C ALA A 799 -8.37 37.82 0.82
N SER A 800 -7.35 38.68 0.72
CA SER A 800 -7.45 40.13 1.00
C SER A 800 -8.49 40.76 0.10
N LYS A 801 -8.39 40.52 -1.22
CA LYS A 801 -9.34 41.04 -2.20
C LYS A 801 -10.78 40.63 -1.89
N LEU A 802 -10.99 39.35 -1.56
CA LEU A 802 -12.31 38.85 -1.14
C LEU A 802 -12.83 39.61 0.10
N CYS A 803 -12.04 39.69 1.17
CA CYS A 803 -12.46 40.26 2.44
C CYS A 803 -12.68 41.78 2.40
N GLU A 804 -12.13 42.47 1.40
CA GLU A 804 -12.25 43.92 1.23
C GLU A 804 -13.32 44.31 0.19
N GLU A 805 -13.45 43.56 -0.91
CA GLU A 805 -14.30 43.93 -2.05
C GLU A 805 -15.68 43.25 -2.05
N CYS A 806 -15.91 42.18 -1.26
CA CYS A 806 -17.18 41.41 -1.31
C CYS A 806 -18.41 42.12 -0.73
N GLY A 807 -18.25 43.27 -0.06
CA GLY A 807 -19.37 44.02 0.55
C GLY A 807 -20.02 43.36 1.78
N SER A 808 -19.62 42.14 2.15
CA SER A 808 -20.16 41.38 3.28
C SER A 808 -19.13 41.23 4.40
N PRO A 809 -19.49 41.41 5.69
CA PRO A 809 -18.54 41.23 6.79
C PRO A 809 -18.26 39.74 7.08
N TRP A 810 -19.09 38.83 6.57
CA TRP A 810 -19.09 37.43 6.97
C TRP A 810 -17.85 36.61 6.54
N PRO A 811 -17.31 36.73 5.31
CA PRO A 811 -16.10 36.01 4.94
C PRO A 811 -14.92 36.35 5.86
N ARG A 812 -14.77 37.63 6.20
CA ARG A 812 -13.73 38.11 7.14
C ARG A 812 -13.94 37.54 8.54
N ARG A 813 -15.17 37.58 9.06
CA ARG A 813 -15.53 36.99 10.36
C ARG A 813 -15.27 35.49 10.38
N TYR A 814 -15.66 34.77 9.33
CA TYR A 814 -15.42 33.33 9.20
C TYR A 814 -13.93 32.98 9.22
N PHE A 815 -13.11 33.73 8.47
CA PHE A 815 -11.65 33.57 8.51
C PHE A 815 -11.08 33.73 9.93
N VAL A 816 -11.50 34.78 10.67
CA VAL A 816 -11.05 35.02 12.04
C VAL A 816 -11.52 33.89 12.98
N LYS A 817 -12.77 33.43 12.82
CA LYS A 817 -13.27 32.24 13.55
C LYS A 817 -12.38 31.04 13.30
N GLN A 818 -12.05 30.75 12.04
CA GLN A 818 -11.23 29.61 11.66
C GLN A 818 -9.83 29.70 12.30
N LEU A 819 -9.17 30.86 12.18
CA LEU A 819 -7.85 31.07 12.77
C LEU A 819 -7.86 30.89 14.29
N CYS A 820 -8.82 31.51 14.99
CA CYS A 820 -8.88 31.45 16.45
C CYS A 820 -9.31 30.07 16.97
N ARG A 821 -10.25 29.40 16.31
CA ARG A 821 -10.81 28.12 16.77
C ARG A 821 -9.89 26.94 16.44
N CYS A 822 -9.11 27.01 15.36
CA CYS A 822 -8.13 25.97 15.01
C CYS A 822 -6.78 26.17 15.72
N TYR A 823 -6.34 27.40 15.93
CA TYR A 823 -4.96 27.70 16.38
C TYR A 823 -4.88 28.55 17.65
N GLY A 824 -6.03 28.87 18.27
CA GLY A 824 -6.10 29.70 19.46
C GLY A 824 -6.17 31.20 19.16
N ILE A 825 -6.72 31.97 20.12
CA ILE A 825 -6.83 33.43 20.04
C ILE A 825 -5.43 34.08 20.00
N GLU A 826 -4.44 33.47 20.65
CA GLU A 826 -3.03 33.91 20.63
C GLU A 826 -2.46 33.95 19.21
N SER A 827 -2.87 33.02 18.33
CA SER A 827 -2.46 33.03 16.93
C SER A 827 -2.98 34.28 16.21
N TYR A 828 -4.23 34.68 16.45
CA TYR A 828 -4.80 35.91 15.89
C TYR A 828 -4.09 37.16 16.43
N GLN A 829 -3.87 37.22 17.74
CA GLN A 829 -3.16 38.33 18.38
C GLN A 829 -1.73 38.47 17.85
N THR A 830 -1.03 37.34 17.66
CA THR A 830 0.33 37.29 17.11
C THR A 830 0.36 37.84 15.70
N VAL A 831 -0.58 37.44 14.84
CA VAL A 831 -0.72 38.00 13.47
C VAL A 831 -0.99 39.50 13.54
N VAL A 832 -1.95 39.93 14.36
CA VAL A 832 -2.32 41.35 14.49
C VAL A 832 -1.18 42.24 15.01
N THR A 833 -0.23 41.65 15.74
CA THR A 833 0.91 42.35 16.34
C THR A 833 2.17 42.30 15.48
N LYS A 834 2.43 41.18 14.78
CA LYS A 834 3.69 40.93 14.06
C LYS A 834 3.61 41.17 12.55
N SER A 835 2.42 41.35 11.98
CA SER A 835 2.24 41.55 10.54
C SER A 835 2.39 43.01 10.09
N GLU A 836 2.70 43.19 8.80
CA GLU A 836 2.81 44.51 8.17
C GLU A 836 1.45 45.23 8.07
N ALA A 837 1.47 46.56 8.01
CA ALA A 837 0.26 47.39 7.97
C ALA A 837 -0.69 47.06 6.79
N SER A 838 -0.13 46.68 5.63
CA SER A 838 -0.89 46.24 4.45
C SER A 838 -1.66 44.95 4.71
N PHE A 839 -1.03 43.98 5.38
CA PHE A 839 -1.63 42.69 5.75
C PHE A 839 -2.69 42.85 6.84
N LEU A 840 -2.52 43.81 7.76
CA LEU A 840 -3.47 44.08 8.84
C LEU A 840 -4.80 44.69 8.36
N ARG A 841 -4.84 45.27 7.16
CA ARG A 841 -6.02 45.98 6.63
C ARG A 841 -7.25 45.08 6.48
N TRP A 842 -7.07 43.84 6.03
CA TRP A 842 -8.16 42.88 5.82
C TRP A 842 -8.31 41.88 6.98
N VAL A 843 -7.25 41.66 7.78
CA VAL A 843 -7.24 40.72 8.92
C VAL A 843 -7.88 41.32 10.18
N ARG A 844 -7.79 42.64 10.38
CA ARG A 844 -8.46 43.31 11.51
C ARG A 844 -9.96 43.42 11.24
N LEU A 845 -10.75 43.08 12.25
CA LEU A 845 -12.19 43.33 12.25
C LEU A 845 -12.44 44.81 12.57
N PRO A 846 -13.14 45.56 11.71
CA PRO A 846 -13.44 46.98 11.93
C PRO A 846 -14.18 47.27 13.25
N GLU A 847 -14.90 46.27 13.77
CA GLU A 847 -15.66 46.32 15.02
C GLU A 847 -14.76 46.29 16.27
N LEU A 848 -13.50 45.87 16.15
CA LEU A 848 -12.51 45.82 17.24
C LEU A 848 -11.72 47.16 17.31
N LYS A 849 -12.37 48.24 17.78
CA LYS A 849 -11.72 49.55 17.95
C LYS A 849 -10.98 49.64 19.29
N GLY A 850 -9.65 49.52 19.25
CA GLY A 850 -8.74 50.01 20.30
C GLY A 850 -8.46 49.06 21.47
N ASN A 851 -7.16 48.81 21.67
CA ASN A 851 -6.49 48.16 22.80
C ASN A 851 -6.64 46.64 22.97
N LYS A 852 -5.50 46.05 23.37
CA LYS A 852 -5.25 44.65 23.73
C LYS A 852 -6.50 43.94 24.24
N VAL A 853 -6.79 42.76 23.70
CA VAL A 853 -7.56 41.75 24.44
C VAL A 853 -6.86 41.62 25.79
N GLU A 854 -7.47 42.09 26.88
CA GLU A 854 -6.90 41.96 28.21
C GLU A 854 -6.70 40.46 28.49
N GLU A 855 -5.47 40.09 28.83
CA GLU A 855 -5.12 38.72 29.24
C GLU A 855 -5.87 38.39 30.53
N CYS A 856 -7.08 37.86 30.42
CA CYS A 856 -7.67 37.11 31.51
C CYS A 856 -6.98 35.74 31.53
N HIS A 857 -5.87 35.65 32.27
CA HIS A 857 -5.08 34.42 32.43
C HIS A 857 -5.87 33.26 33.06
N ASP A 858 -7.03 33.53 33.67
CA ASP A 858 -7.92 32.51 34.22
C ASP A 858 -9.40 32.86 33.93
N ARG A 859 -9.89 32.42 32.76
CA ARG A 859 -11.26 32.67 32.27
C ARG A 859 -12.34 31.96 33.08
N TYR A 860 -11.95 31.10 34.01
CA TYR A 860 -12.86 30.30 34.84
C TYR A 860 -13.11 30.94 36.22
N ILE A 861 -12.52 32.10 36.52
CA ILE A 861 -12.87 32.89 37.72
C ILE A 861 -14.38 33.24 37.75
N VAL A 862 -15.03 33.32 36.59
CA VAL A 862 -16.48 33.58 36.44
C VAL A 862 -17.35 32.50 37.07
N THR A 863 -16.82 31.29 37.25
CA THR A 863 -17.59 30.16 37.81
C THR A 863 -17.67 30.16 39.34
N GLY A 864 -17.03 31.13 40.01
CA GLY A 864 -17.07 31.29 41.46
C GLY A 864 -16.25 30.24 42.21
N ASP A 865 -16.53 30.06 43.50
CA ASP A 865 -15.78 29.17 44.40
C ASP A 865 -15.74 27.70 43.94
N GLU A 866 -16.75 27.27 43.17
CA GLU A 866 -16.88 25.93 42.59
C GLU A 866 -15.69 25.56 41.67
N TYR A 867 -15.19 26.52 40.87
CA TYR A 867 -14.00 26.28 40.02
C TYR A 867 -12.70 26.32 40.79
N LYS A 868 -12.61 27.15 41.83
CA LYS A 868 -11.43 27.19 42.69
C LYS A 868 -11.26 25.85 43.41
N GLU A 869 -12.36 25.30 43.94
CA GLU A 869 -12.40 23.98 44.55
C GLU A 869 -12.06 22.87 43.55
N LEU A 870 -12.58 22.93 42.31
CA LEU A 870 -12.25 21.99 41.23
C LEU A 870 -10.77 22.05 40.85
N ARG A 871 -10.22 23.26 40.65
CA ARG A 871 -8.82 23.50 40.31
C ARG A 871 -7.89 23.01 41.41
N GLU A 872 -8.19 23.33 42.67
CA GLU A 872 -7.43 22.83 43.82
C GLU A 872 -7.53 21.30 43.92
N THR A 873 -8.69 20.71 43.64
CA THR A 873 -8.87 19.25 43.62
C THR A 873 -8.06 18.58 42.50
N ILE A 874 -8.02 19.16 41.30
CA ILE A 874 -7.21 18.68 40.16
C ILE A 874 -5.72 18.79 40.50
N VAL A 875 -5.27 19.94 41.01
CA VAL A 875 -3.87 20.14 41.45
C VAL A 875 -3.50 19.11 42.53
N THR A 876 -4.39 18.87 43.49
CA THR A 876 -4.16 17.88 44.55
C THR A 876 -4.14 16.45 43.99
N ALA A 877 -4.99 16.12 43.02
CA ALA A 877 -5.02 14.80 42.37
C ALA A 877 -3.77 14.54 41.53
N VAL A 878 -3.28 15.54 40.81
CA VAL A 878 -2.04 15.47 40.02
C VAL A 878 -0.82 15.34 40.93
N LEU A 879 -0.77 16.09 42.03
CA LEU A 879 0.32 16.01 43.01
C LEU A 879 0.31 14.73 43.84
N SER A 880 -0.84 14.05 43.96
CA SER A 880 -0.98 12.79 44.70
C SER A 880 -0.96 11.53 43.82
N GLU A 881 -0.64 11.66 42.52
CA GLU A 881 -0.59 10.57 41.53
C GLU A 881 -1.84 9.66 41.50
N ASN A 882 -3.01 10.19 41.87
CA ASN A 882 -4.23 9.40 42.03
C ASN A 882 -5.06 9.39 40.72
N SER A 883 -4.79 8.42 39.85
CA SER A 883 -5.37 8.34 38.50
C SER A 883 -6.89 8.13 38.48
N GLU A 884 -7.47 7.41 39.44
CA GLU A 884 -8.92 7.16 39.52
C GLU A 884 -9.71 8.44 39.80
N LYS A 885 -9.18 9.32 40.66
CA LYS A 885 -9.81 10.61 40.97
C LYS A 885 -9.77 11.56 39.76
N LEU A 886 -8.71 11.48 38.96
CA LEU A 886 -8.54 12.25 37.73
C LEU A 886 -9.49 11.77 36.61
N GLU A 887 -9.71 10.45 36.47
CA GLU A 887 -10.65 9.88 35.50
C GLU A 887 -12.12 10.25 35.78
N LEU A 888 -12.52 10.27 37.06
CA LEU A 888 -13.85 10.72 37.47
C LEU A 888 -14.05 12.22 37.18
N LEU A 889 -13.05 13.06 37.48
CA LEU A 889 -13.06 14.49 37.16
C LEU A 889 -13.18 14.76 35.65
N LEU A 890 -12.50 13.97 34.82
CA LEU A 890 -12.55 14.10 33.35
C LEU A 890 -13.93 13.73 32.76
N GLN A 891 -14.67 12.82 33.39
CA GLN A 891 -16.04 12.48 32.97
C GLN A 891 -17.04 13.60 33.28
N ASP A 892 -16.89 14.29 34.41
CA ASP A 892 -17.77 15.40 34.81
C ASP A 892 -17.46 16.72 34.07
N MET A 893 -16.23 16.88 33.58
CA MET A 893 -15.75 18.09 32.89
C MET A 893 -16.59 18.49 31.67
N GLN A 894 -17.23 17.57 30.93
CA GLN A 894 -18.03 17.94 29.75
C GLN A 894 -19.32 18.68 30.11
N ASN A 895 -20.01 18.24 31.18
CA ASN A 895 -21.20 18.91 31.69
C ASN A 895 -20.83 20.24 32.34
N ILE A 896 -19.71 20.24 33.09
CA ILE A 896 -19.13 21.44 33.69
C ILE A 896 -18.77 22.44 32.59
N LEU A 897 -18.01 22.07 31.56
CA LEU A 897 -17.66 22.95 30.43
C LEU A 897 -18.88 23.57 29.73
N ARG A 898 -20.00 22.84 29.61
CA ARG A 898 -21.27 23.39 29.09
C ARG A 898 -21.85 24.46 30.01
N VAL A 899 -21.91 24.20 31.32
CA VAL A 899 -22.39 25.14 32.33
C VAL A 899 -21.46 26.36 32.45
N ILE A 900 -20.15 26.13 32.44
CA ILE A 900 -19.10 27.14 32.46
C ILE A 900 -19.18 28.03 31.23
N ASN A 901 -19.29 27.47 30.03
CA ASN A 901 -19.48 28.27 28.81
C ASN A 901 -20.77 29.10 28.89
N GLY A 902 -21.86 28.54 29.42
CA GLY A 902 -23.09 29.29 29.69
C GLY A 902 -22.92 30.43 30.69
N LYS A 903 -22.13 30.24 31.75
CA LYS A 903 -21.80 31.28 32.75
C LYS A 903 -20.86 32.37 32.18
N ILE A 904 -19.86 31.99 31.37
CA ILE A 904 -18.93 32.91 30.68
C ILE A 904 -19.69 33.81 29.69
N LEU A 905 -20.66 33.24 28.95
CA LEU A 905 -21.46 33.98 27.95
C LEU A 905 -22.45 34.96 28.58
N ASN A 906 -22.87 34.74 29.82
CA ASN A 906 -23.80 35.60 30.55
C ASN A 906 -23.08 36.62 31.47
N ASP A 907 -21.76 36.55 31.63
CA ASP A 907 -20.98 37.52 32.42
C ASP A 907 -20.73 38.78 31.59
N GLN A 908 -21.18 39.94 32.09
CA GLN A 908 -21.08 41.23 31.40
C GLN A 908 -19.63 41.71 31.16
N ARG A 909 -18.62 41.12 31.81
CA ARG A 909 -17.20 41.46 31.65
C ARG A 909 -16.51 40.68 30.52
N LEU A 910 -16.93 39.43 30.28
CA LEU A 910 -16.38 38.56 29.22
C LEU A 910 -17.30 38.46 28.00
N GLY A 911 -18.62 38.49 28.19
CA GLY A 911 -19.62 38.46 27.13
C GLY A 911 -19.74 39.76 26.33
N ALA A 912 -19.06 40.84 26.74
CA ALA A 912 -19.00 42.12 26.03
C ALA A 912 -17.80 42.24 25.07
N ASP A 913 -16.86 41.29 25.08
CA ASP A 913 -15.75 41.26 24.12
C ASP A 913 -16.30 40.92 22.72
N PRO A 914 -16.21 41.84 21.72
CA PRO A 914 -16.76 41.60 20.40
C PRO A 914 -16.10 40.42 19.67
N LEU A 915 -14.83 40.09 19.97
CA LEU A 915 -14.17 38.92 19.41
C LEU A 915 -14.79 37.64 19.98
N LEU A 916 -15.07 37.58 21.29
CA LEU A 916 -15.71 36.41 21.89
C LEU A 916 -17.15 36.23 21.42
N GLN A 917 -17.90 37.32 21.23
CA GLN A 917 -19.26 37.26 20.66
C GLN A 917 -19.28 36.67 19.24
N ILE A 918 -18.31 37.05 18.41
CA ILE A 918 -18.12 36.48 17.07
C ILE A 918 -17.70 35.01 17.16
N LEU A 919 -16.77 34.65 18.05
CA LEU A 919 -16.23 33.28 18.17
C LEU A 919 -17.24 32.28 18.76
N TYR A 920 -18.09 32.71 19.68
CA TYR A 920 -19.12 31.88 20.31
C TYR A 920 -20.50 32.03 19.66
N GLU A 921 -20.60 32.83 18.59
CA GLU A 921 -21.78 32.95 17.75
C GLU A 921 -23.01 33.50 18.50
N THR A 922 -22.79 34.39 19.48
CA THR A 922 -23.86 35.05 20.26
C THR A 922 -24.38 36.33 19.63
N ASP A 923 -23.67 36.90 18.66
CA ASP A 923 -24.18 37.97 17.81
C ASP A 923 -25.34 37.43 16.98
N LYS A 924 -26.58 37.73 17.38
CA LYS A 924 -27.76 37.57 16.54
C LYS A 924 -27.98 38.86 15.74
N PRO A 925 -27.48 39.01 14.52
CA PRO A 925 -27.95 40.08 13.65
C PRO A 925 -29.44 39.84 13.34
N GLN A 926 -30.16 40.95 13.15
CA GLN A 926 -31.60 40.98 12.87
C GLN A 926 -31.94 40.09 11.66
N ASP A 927 -33.10 39.44 11.76
CA ASP A 927 -33.67 38.43 10.88
C ASP A 927 -33.58 38.77 9.37
N THR A 928 -32.48 38.42 8.71
CA THR A 928 -32.42 38.37 7.24
C THR A 928 -32.93 37.01 6.77
N GLU A 929 -34.25 36.78 6.86
CA GLU A 929 -34.93 35.55 6.42
C GLU A 929 -35.13 35.48 4.89
N ALA A 930 -34.13 35.90 4.12
CA ALA A 930 -34.17 35.86 2.66
C ALA A 930 -33.18 34.82 2.14
N VAL A 931 -33.68 33.66 1.71
CA VAL A 931 -32.87 32.56 1.11
C VAL A 931 -32.06 33.04 -0.10
N MET A 932 -32.53 34.09 -0.80
CA MET A 932 -31.82 34.72 -1.92
C MET A 932 -30.53 35.46 -1.50
N LEU A 933 -30.36 35.79 -0.21
CA LEU A 933 -29.17 36.40 0.36
C LEU A 933 -28.42 35.43 1.29
N LEU A 934 -28.19 34.20 0.82
CA LEU A 934 -27.51 33.15 1.59
C LEU A 934 -26.15 33.59 2.18
N GLN A 935 -25.41 34.47 1.49
CA GLN A 935 -24.16 35.04 1.96
C GLN A 935 -24.30 35.95 3.19
N GLU A 936 -25.49 36.45 3.48
CA GLU A 936 -25.80 37.28 4.65
C GLU A 936 -26.37 36.47 5.82
N VAL A 937 -26.61 35.17 5.64
CA VAL A 937 -27.17 34.29 6.66
C VAL A 937 -26.07 33.89 7.67
N PRO A 938 -26.19 34.21 8.97
CA PRO A 938 -25.16 33.91 9.97
C PRO A 938 -24.83 32.41 10.08
N SER A 939 -25.85 31.56 9.95
CA SER A 939 -25.73 30.10 10.02
C SER A 939 -24.80 29.52 8.94
N VAL A 940 -24.67 30.20 7.80
CA VAL A 940 -23.79 29.81 6.67
C VAL A 940 -22.32 30.01 7.00
N TRP A 941 -22.00 30.90 7.94
CA TRP A 941 -20.64 31.26 8.34
C TRP A 941 -20.30 30.79 9.75
N ARG A 942 -20.95 29.71 10.19
CA ARG A 942 -20.61 29.04 11.44
C ARG A 942 -19.30 28.30 11.32
N TYR A 943 -18.55 28.31 12.42
CA TYR A 943 -17.35 27.50 12.53
C TYR A 943 -17.72 26.02 12.62
N ARG A 944 -17.03 25.18 11.84
CA ARG A 944 -17.13 23.73 11.93
C ARG A 944 -15.75 23.16 12.20
N ALA A 945 -15.62 22.39 13.27
CA ALA A 945 -14.38 21.68 13.56
C ALA A 945 -14.17 20.56 12.54
N MET A 946 -12.96 20.46 11.98
CA MET A 946 -12.58 19.33 11.13
C MET A 946 -12.59 18.05 11.97
N ILE A 947 -13.26 17.01 11.47
CA ILE A 947 -13.31 15.71 12.14
C ILE A 947 -11.91 15.09 12.03
N THR A 948 -11.27 14.83 13.16
CA THR A 948 -9.95 14.20 13.24
C THR A 948 -10.09 12.78 13.77
N VAL A 949 -9.05 11.96 13.58
CA VAL A 949 -8.94 10.62 14.17
C VAL A 949 -9.13 10.67 15.69
N ASN A 950 -8.60 11.71 16.35
CA ASN A 950 -8.77 11.92 17.79
C ASN A 950 -10.20 12.27 18.18
N HIS A 951 -10.90 13.10 17.38
CA HIS A 951 -12.33 13.38 17.59
C HIS A 951 -13.15 12.10 17.51
N LEU A 952 -12.88 11.24 16.52
CA LEU A 952 -13.55 9.94 16.38
C LEU A 952 -13.27 9.04 17.59
N ARG A 953 -12.02 8.97 18.05
CA ARG A 953 -11.64 8.19 19.24
C ARG A 953 -12.40 8.64 20.49
N GLN A 954 -12.41 9.95 20.77
CA GLN A 954 -13.12 10.52 21.92
C GLN A 954 -14.63 10.25 21.84
N HIS A 955 -15.22 10.36 20.65
CA HIS A 955 -16.64 10.08 20.46
C HIS A 955 -16.98 8.61 20.72
N LEU A 956 -16.14 7.67 20.26
CA LEU A 956 -16.33 6.23 20.48
C LEU A 956 -16.25 5.84 21.97
N ASP A 957 -15.38 6.52 22.72
CA ASP A 957 -15.23 6.32 24.16
C ASP A 957 -16.42 6.90 24.93
N ALA A 958 -16.83 8.13 24.60
CA ALA A 958 -18.00 8.78 25.19
C ALA A 958 -19.31 8.02 24.93
N ALA A 959 -19.52 7.56 23.68
CA ALA A 959 -20.70 6.81 23.27
C ALA A 959 -20.68 5.34 23.72
N LYS A 960 -19.60 4.88 24.39
CA LYS A 960 -19.41 3.48 24.84
C LYS A 960 -19.67 2.44 23.74
N MET A 961 -19.41 2.80 22.47
CA MET A 961 -19.70 1.95 21.32
C MET A 961 -18.72 0.77 21.25
N LYS A 962 -19.25 -0.45 21.13
CA LYS A 962 -18.46 -1.68 21.02
C LYS A 962 -18.07 -1.95 19.56
N LEU A 963 -17.10 -1.21 19.05
CA LEU A 963 -16.51 -1.39 17.72
C LEU A 963 -15.04 -1.86 17.84
N PRO A 964 -14.79 -3.16 18.10
CA PRO A 964 -13.48 -3.65 18.51
C PRO A 964 -12.40 -3.49 17.44
N VAL A 965 -12.75 -3.72 16.16
CA VAL A 965 -11.81 -3.56 15.03
C VAL A 965 -11.45 -2.09 14.83
N LEU A 966 -12.44 -1.18 14.87
CA LEU A 966 -12.18 0.25 14.73
C LEU A 966 -11.32 0.78 15.88
N ARG A 967 -11.58 0.34 17.12
CA ARG A 967 -10.76 0.70 18.28
C ARG A 967 -9.33 0.17 18.16
N LEU A 968 -9.15 -1.05 17.66
CA LEU A 968 -7.84 -1.62 17.37
C LEU A 968 -7.09 -0.76 16.34
N PHE A 969 -7.76 -0.35 15.26
CA PHE A 969 -7.18 0.49 14.21
C PHE A 969 -6.77 1.86 14.75
N LEU A 970 -7.68 2.56 15.45
CA LEU A 970 -7.40 3.89 16.01
C LEU A 970 -6.27 3.88 17.05
N LYS A 971 -6.04 2.74 17.73
CA LYS A 971 -4.92 2.58 18.66
C LYS A 971 -3.57 2.51 17.95
N GLU A 972 -3.51 1.91 16.76
CA GLU A 972 -2.26 1.64 16.03
C GLU A 972 -2.10 2.51 14.76
N GLU A 973 -3.04 3.41 14.46
CA GLU A 973 -3.09 4.23 13.23
C GLU A 973 -1.74 4.87 12.87
N TYR A 974 -1.07 5.46 13.86
CA TYR A 974 0.23 6.09 13.69
C TYR A 974 1.30 5.11 13.17
N HIS A 975 1.37 3.89 13.73
CA HIS A 975 2.29 2.85 13.26
C HIS A 975 1.84 2.23 11.93
N LEU A 976 0.53 2.04 11.74
CA LEU A 976 -0.02 1.48 10.50
C LEU A 976 0.26 2.38 9.29
N ARG A 977 0.32 3.71 9.50
CA ARG A 977 0.70 4.67 8.45
C ARG A 977 2.12 4.43 7.92
N ALA A 978 3.05 3.97 8.75
CA ALA A 978 4.43 3.68 8.32
C ALA A 978 4.53 2.37 7.51
N ILE A 979 3.57 1.46 7.62
CA ILE A 979 3.58 0.17 6.88
C ILE A 979 3.55 0.38 5.36
N ARG A 980 2.95 1.48 4.87
CA ARG A 980 2.90 1.78 3.42
C ARG A 980 4.28 1.88 2.77
N PHE A 981 5.33 2.16 3.55
CA PHE A 981 6.70 2.29 3.08
C PHE A 981 7.48 0.96 3.08
N VAL A 982 6.93 -0.12 3.64
CA VAL A 982 7.59 -1.45 3.70
C VAL A 982 8.08 -1.93 2.33
N PRO A 983 7.30 -1.83 1.23
CA PRO A 983 7.79 -2.25 -0.10
C PRO A 983 9.03 -1.46 -0.55
N SER A 984 9.05 -0.15 -0.33
CA SER A 984 10.18 0.73 -0.65
C SER A 984 11.41 0.39 0.20
N ILE A 985 11.22 0.15 1.50
CA ILE A 985 12.30 -0.29 2.41
C ILE A 985 12.91 -1.61 1.94
N ILE A 986 12.07 -2.62 1.61
CA ILE A 986 12.56 -3.91 1.13
C ILE A 986 13.31 -3.73 -0.20
N ARG A 987 12.81 -2.90 -1.12
CA ARG A 987 13.46 -2.64 -2.40
C ARG A 987 14.82 -1.95 -2.22
N LEU A 988 14.91 -0.99 -1.30
CA LEU A 988 16.16 -0.34 -0.91
C LEU A 988 17.16 -1.36 -0.36
N GLN A 989 16.75 -2.15 0.61
CA GLN A 989 17.60 -3.18 1.22
C GLN A 989 18.06 -4.22 0.19
N LYS A 990 17.16 -4.72 -0.66
CA LYS A 990 17.52 -5.66 -1.75
C LYS A 990 18.54 -5.04 -2.70
N MET A 991 18.35 -3.78 -3.10
CA MET A 991 19.29 -3.07 -3.97
C MET A 991 20.68 -2.96 -3.33
N LEU A 992 20.75 -2.58 -2.05
CA LEU A 992 22.02 -2.48 -1.32
C LEU A 992 22.66 -3.85 -1.10
N MET A 993 21.87 -4.87 -0.75
CA MET A 993 22.37 -6.24 -0.57
C MET A 993 22.89 -6.82 -1.90
N GLN A 994 22.18 -6.66 -3.01
CA GLN A 994 22.65 -7.11 -4.33
C GLN A 994 23.99 -6.46 -4.71
N LYS A 995 24.16 -5.18 -4.36
CA LYS A 995 25.39 -4.43 -4.64
C LYS A 995 26.56 -4.83 -3.73
N TYR A 996 26.30 -5.03 -2.44
CA TYR A 996 27.34 -5.09 -1.40
C TYR A 996 27.46 -6.43 -0.65
N ASN A 997 26.60 -7.42 -0.90
CA ASN A 997 26.63 -8.70 -0.18
C ASN A 997 27.99 -9.41 -0.31
N ARG A 998 28.62 -9.70 0.84
CA ARG A 998 29.99 -10.25 1.00
C ARG A 998 31.10 -9.48 0.28
N LYS A 999 30.80 -8.26 -0.16
CA LYS A 999 31.72 -7.33 -0.82
C LYS A 999 32.23 -6.27 0.15
N LEU A 1000 31.37 -5.75 1.02
CA LEU A 1000 31.76 -4.87 2.12
C LEU A 1000 31.97 -5.62 3.42
N ASP A 1001 33.05 -5.26 4.12
CA ASP A 1001 33.20 -5.58 5.53
C ASP A 1001 32.52 -4.54 6.45
N ARG A 1002 32.51 -4.83 7.75
CA ARG A 1002 31.84 -4.01 8.77
C ARG A 1002 32.47 -2.63 8.96
N ALA A 1003 33.79 -2.53 8.91
CA ALA A 1003 34.50 -1.25 9.06
C ALA A 1003 34.22 -0.36 7.85
N GLU A 1004 34.25 -0.94 6.65
CA GLU A 1004 33.95 -0.26 5.38
C GLU A 1004 32.51 0.26 5.32
N ALA A 1005 31.55 -0.55 5.77
CA ALA A 1005 30.16 -0.14 5.80
C ALA A 1005 29.93 1.04 6.76
N THR A 1006 30.79 1.19 7.78
CA THR A 1006 30.73 2.30 8.72
C THR A 1006 31.32 3.59 8.13
N THR A 1007 32.32 3.49 7.24
CA THR A 1007 32.95 4.65 6.60
C THR A 1007 32.25 5.15 5.34
N LEU A 1008 31.58 4.27 4.60
CA LEU A 1008 30.90 4.64 3.35
C LEU A 1008 29.61 5.43 3.64
N THR A 1009 29.49 6.65 3.10
CA THR A 1009 28.35 7.55 3.36
C THR A 1009 27.24 7.42 2.32
N ILE A 1010 26.04 7.91 2.63
CA ILE A 1010 24.95 8.01 1.66
C ILE A 1010 25.35 8.90 0.47
N ALA A 1011 26.11 9.98 0.69
CA ALA A 1011 26.63 10.83 -0.38
C ALA A 1011 27.51 10.04 -1.38
N ASP A 1012 28.42 9.20 -0.89
CA ASP A 1012 29.27 8.35 -1.74
C ASP A 1012 28.44 7.36 -2.56
N VAL A 1013 27.43 6.76 -1.93
CA VAL A 1013 26.51 5.84 -2.61
C VAL A 1013 25.70 6.57 -3.67
N LYS A 1014 25.25 7.82 -3.44
CA LYS A 1014 24.58 8.64 -4.46
C LYS A 1014 25.48 8.85 -5.69
N VAL A 1015 26.78 9.06 -5.51
CA VAL A 1015 27.74 9.17 -6.64
C VAL A 1015 27.83 7.85 -7.40
N GLN A 1016 27.93 6.72 -6.69
CA GLN A 1016 27.95 5.39 -7.32
C GLN A 1016 26.63 5.11 -8.08
N MET A 1017 25.48 5.42 -7.47
CA MET A 1017 24.17 5.25 -8.10
C MET A 1017 23.97 6.19 -9.29
N ARG A 1018 24.63 7.36 -9.31
CA ARG A 1018 24.63 8.26 -10.48
C ARG A 1018 25.38 7.63 -11.66
N GLN A 1019 26.52 7.00 -11.40
CA GLN A 1019 27.28 6.27 -12.42
C GLN A 1019 26.45 5.11 -13.00
N GLU A 1020 25.69 4.43 -12.15
CA GLU A 1020 24.77 3.35 -12.52
C GLU A 1020 23.41 3.85 -13.06
N ARG A 1021 23.20 5.18 -13.15
CA ARG A 1021 21.95 5.83 -13.56
C ARG A 1021 20.70 5.43 -12.73
N ARG A 1022 20.91 5.04 -11.47
CA ARG A 1022 19.87 4.66 -10.49
C ARG A 1022 19.61 5.71 -9.42
N LEU A 1023 20.21 6.90 -9.53
CA LEU A 1023 20.12 7.96 -8.51
C LEU A 1023 18.67 8.36 -8.17
N LYS A 1024 17.79 8.50 -9.17
CA LYS A 1024 16.38 8.86 -8.94
C LYS A 1024 15.64 7.79 -8.14
N GLU A 1025 15.81 6.52 -8.53
CA GLU A 1025 15.22 5.37 -7.83
C GLU A 1025 15.72 5.32 -6.38
N PHE A 1026 17.05 5.41 -6.17
CA PHE A 1026 17.64 5.41 -4.84
C PHE A 1026 17.15 6.59 -3.98
N GLY A 1027 17.01 7.78 -4.57
CA GLY A 1027 16.50 8.97 -3.88
C GLY A 1027 15.11 8.76 -3.30
N HIS A 1028 14.16 8.33 -4.13
CA HIS A 1028 12.78 8.06 -3.67
C HIS A 1028 12.71 6.95 -2.61
N LEU A 1029 13.46 5.86 -2.78
CA LEU A 1029 13.49 4.77 -1.81
C LEU A 1029 14.09 5.21 -0.46
N LEU A 1030 15.07 6.11 -0.50
CA LEU A 1030 15.67 6.70 0.70
C LEU A 1030 14.70 7.65 1.42
N GLU A 1031 13.98 8.49 0.68
CA GLU A 1031 12.95 9.39 1.24
C GLU A 1031 11.86 8.59 1.98
N ASP A 1032 11.33 7.53 1.37
CA ASP A 1032 10.35 6.63 1.98
C ASP A 1032 10.91 5.96 3.26
N TYR A 1033 12.18 5.55 3.24
CA TYR A 1033 12.84 4.97 4.41
C TYR A 1033 12.94 5.99 5.55
N ILE A 1034 13.34 7.23 5.27
CA ILE A 1034 13.49 8.30 6.27
C ILE A 1034 12.13 8.64 6.88
N GLU A 1035 11.08 8.75 6.07
CA GLU A 1035 9.73 9.03 6.54
C GLU A 1035 9.22 7.91 7.46
N ALA A 1036 9.44 6.64 7.07
CA ALA A 1036 9.09 5.49 7.91
C ALA A 1036 9.89 5.47 9.23
N TRP A 1037 11.18 5.76 9.19
CA TRP A 1037 12.05 5.83 10.36
C TRP A 1037 11.58 6.90 11.35
N ASN A 1038 11.32 8.11 10.86
CA ASN A 1038 10.85 9.23 11.68
C ASN A 1038 9.49 8.93 12.33
N CYS A 1039 8.64 8.14 11.67
CA CYS A 1039 7.36 7.71 12.22
C CYS A 1039 7.48 6.69 13.36
N VAL A 1040 8.59 5.95 13.54
CA VAL A 1040 8.66 4.87 14.54
C VAL A 1040 9.90 4.87 15.43
N ARG A 1041 10.89 5.73 15.19
CA ARG A 1041 12.18 5.76 15.91
C ARG A 1041 12.04 5.88 17.44
N GLU A 1042 11.04 6.63 17.92
CA GLU A 1042 10.74 6.75 19.35
C GLU A 1042 10.21 5.42 19.94
N SER A 1043 9.33 4.74 19.21
CA SER A 1043 8.83 3.41 19.59
C SER A 1043 9.93 2.34 19.56
N LEU A 1044 10.90 2.47 18.65
CA LEU A 1044 12.03 1.53 18.53
C LEU A 1044 13.04 1.62 19.66
N GLU A 1045 13.14 2.76 20.36
CA GLU A 1045 14.07 2.96 21.49
C GLU A 1045 13.86 1.92 22.61
N THR A 1046 12.62 1.49 22.81
CA THR A 1046 12.22 0.55 23.88
C THR A 1046 11.82 -0.82 23.34
N TYR A 1047 11.84 -1.02 22.03
CA TYR A 1047 11.34 -2.24 21.40
C TYR A 1047 12.40 -3.33 21.33
N LEU A 1048 12.07 -4.51 21.85
CA LEU A 1048 12.94 -5.69 21.84
C LEU A 1048 12.79 -6.46 20.52
N CYS A 1049 13.85 -6.45 19.71
CA CYS A 1049 13.95 -7.20 18.46
C CYS A 1049 14.75 -8.49 18.66
N PRO A 1050 14.34 -9.62 18.05
CA PRO A 1050 15.13 -10.84 18.07
C PRO A 1050 16.35 -10.70 17.15
N ALA A 1051 17.55 -10.91 17.68
CA ALA A 1051 18.81 -10.89 16.95
C ALA A 1051 19.71 -12.03 17.43
N ASN A 1052 19.99 -13.01 16.56
CA ASN A 1052 20.83 -14.18 16.85
C ASN A 1052 20.52 -14.84 18.22
N GLU A 1053 19.28 -15.29 18.41
CA GLU A 1053 18.80 -15.97 19.64
C GLU A 1053 18.73 -15.10 20.91
N SER A 1054 19.05 -13.80 20.82
CA SER A 1054 18.93 -12.83 21.91
C SER A 1054 17.93 -11.71 21.57
N LEU A 1055 17.41 -11.01 22.58
CA LEU A 1055 16.58 -9.81 22.39
C LEU A 1055 17.44 -8.57 22.53
N VAL A 1056 17.41 -7.70 21.52
CA VAL A 1056 18.25 -6.50 21.41
C VAL A 1056 17.38 -5.28 21.13
N THR A 1057 17.72 -4.13 21.72
CA THR A 1057 17.11 -2.83 21.44
C THR A 1057 18.02 -2.00 20.53
N VAL A 1058 17.44 -1.10 19.75
CA VAL A 1058 18.22 -0.12 18.98
C VAL A 1058 18.85 0.89 19.97
N ASP A 1059 20.12 1.25 19.74
CA ASP A 1059 20.80 2.25 20.57
C ASP A 1059 20.09 3.61 20.49
N LYS A 1060 19.92 4.26 21.64
CA LYS A 1060 19.30 5.58 21.78
C LYS A 1060 19.99 6.64 20.93
N GLU A 1061 21.30 6.52 20.73
CA GLU A 1061 22.03 7.45 19.86
C GLU A 1061 21.53 7.42 18.41
N TYR A 1062 21.21 6.23 17.89
CA TYR A 1062 20.70 6.10 16.53
C TYR A 1062 19.26 6.63 16.41
N CYS A 1063 18.42 6.40 17.41
CA CYS A 1063 17.04 6.89 17.41
C CYS A 1063 16.91 8.43 17.50
N ARG A 1064 17.92 9.12 18.03
CA ARG A 1064 17.91 10.59 18.22
C ARG A 1064 18.52 11.37 17.06
N LYS A 1065 19.31 10.73 16.19
CA LYS A 1065 19.98 11.37 15.06
C LYS A 1065 19.09 11.34 13.83
N ASP A 1066 19.03 12.47 13.11
CA ASP A 1066 18.39 12.52 11.80
C ASP A 1066 19.27 11.87 10.74
N ILE A 1067 18.65 11.20 9.78
CA ILE A 1067 19.35 10.58 8.65
C ILE A 1067 19.63 11.68 7.61
N THR A 1068 20.91 11.98 7.42
CA THR A 1068 21.44 12.97 6.47
C THR A 1068 22.35 12.32 5.43
N GLU A 1069 22.86 13.09 4.46
CA GLU A 1069 23.79 12.56 3.44
C GLU A 1069 25.11 12.03 4.02
N ASP A 1070 25.52 12.51 5.19
CA ASP A 1070 26.72 12.07 5.92
C ASP A 1070 26.50 10.77 6.71
N THR A 1071 25.26 10.28 6.75
CA THR A 1071 24.94 9.05 7.49
C THR A 1071 25.61 7.85 6.81
N SER A 1072 26.21 6.99 7.63
CA SER A 1072 26.84 5.75 7.18
C SER A 1072 25.83 4.78 6.56
N ILE A 1073 26.20 4.14 5.45
CA ILE A 1073 25.37 3.15 4.75
C ILE A 1073 25.01 1.94 5.62
N SER A 1074 25.79 1.66 6.66
CA SER A 1074 25.50 0.63 7.66
C SER A 1074 24.11 0.79 8.30
N HIS A 1075 23.56 2.02 8.37
CA HIS A 1075 22.20 2.27 8.86
C HIS A 1075 21.11 1.73 7.94
N LEU A 1076 21.38 1.58 6.65
CA LEU A 1076 20.41 1.16 5.64
C LEU A 1076 20.53 -0.34 5.31
N ILE A 1077 21.66 -0.97 5.61
CA ILE A 1077 21.90 -2.40 5.34
C ILE A 1077 21.46 -3.24 6.57
N PRO A 1078 20.54 -4.21 6.40
CA PRO A 1078 20.03 -4.98 7.53
C PRO A 1078 21.10 -5.93 8.07
N THR A 1079 21.51 -5.73 9.33
CA THR A 1079 22.35 -6.68 10.08
C THR A 1079 21.86 -6.80 11.53
N TYR A 1080 22.26 -7.88 12.23
CA TYR A 1080 21.85 -8.13 13.62
C TYR A 1080 22.70 -7.37 14.66
N LYS A 1081 23.54 -6.40 14.26
CA LYS A 1081 24.46 -5.66 15.15
C LYS A 1081 24.62 -4.20 14.71
N ASP A 1082 25.05 -3.34 15.64
CA ASP A 1082 25.32 -1.89 15.46
C ASP A 1082 24.24 -1.10 14.71
N ALA A 1083 24.63 -0.10 13.92
CA ALA A 1083 23.77 0.69 13.03
C ALA A 1083 22.92 -0.16 12.07
N GLY A 1084 23.36 -1.37 11.70
CA GLY A 1084 22.55 -2.27 10.88
C GLY A 1084 21.29 -2.78 11.57
N LEU A 1085 21.24 -2.70 12.91
CA LEU A 1085 20.02 -2.95 13.69
C LEU A 1085 18.93 -1.92 13.37
N CYS A 1086 19.25 -0.69 12.95
CA CYS A 1086 18.24 0.31 12.60
C CYS A 1086 17.38 -0.19 11.43
N SER A 1087 18.01 -0.62 10.33
CA SER A 1087 17.33 -1.15 9.15
C SER A 1087 16.56 -2.44 9.45
N TYR A 1088 17.18 -3.36 10.22
CA TYR A 1088 16.54 -4.60 10.61
C TYR A 1088 15.32 -4.37 11.54
N ALA A 1089 15.50 -3.59 12.60
CA ALA A 1089 14.48 -3.31 13.61
C ALA A 1089 13.30 -2.54 13.01
N LEU A 1090 13.56 -1.57 12.12
CA LEU A 1090 12.51 -0.85 11.41
C LEU A 1090 11.61 -1.82 10.64
N LEU A 1091 12.20 -2.65 9.77
CA LEU A 1091 11.43 -3.60 8.96
C LEU A 1091 10.73 -4.65 9.84
N PHE A 1092 11.43 -5.20 10.84
CA PHE A 1092 10.85 -6.19 11.77
C PHE A 1092 9.68 -5.61 12.56
N PHE A 1093 9.80 -4.40 13.10
CA PHE A 1093 8.76 -3.73 13.87
C PHE A 1093 7.51 -3.49 13.02
N LEU A 1094 7.68 -2.94 11.81
CA LEU A 1094 6.56 -2.68 10.91
C LEU A 1094 5.84 -3.97 10.51
N LEU A 1095 6.57 -5.03 10.14
CA LEU A 1095 5.99 -6.33 9.81
C LEU A 1095 5.30 -6.98 11.02
N LYS A 1096 5.89 -6.86 12.22
CA LYS A 1096 5.29 -7.39 13.44
C LYS A 1096 4.02 -6.65 13.82
N LYS A 1097 3.99 -5.32 13.67
CA LYS A 1097 2.79 -4.50 13.87
C LYS A 1097 1.69 -4.85 12.87
N GLN A 1098 2.04 -5.01 11.59
CA GLN A 1098 1.12 -5.49 10.57
C GLN A 1098 0.49 -6.84 10.95
N ASN A 1099 1.33 -7.83 11.28
CA ASN A 1099 0.86 -9.18 11.58
C ASN A 1099 0.02 -9.23 12.87
N ILE A 1100 0.42 -8.53 13.93
CA ILE A 1100 -0.38 -8.44 15.16
C ILE A 1100 -1.74 -7.79 14.89
N PHE A 1101 -1.77 -6.73 14.08
CA PHE A 1101 -3.02 -6.07 13.71
C PHE A 1101 -3.93 -7.04 12.93
N LEU A 1102 -3.39 -7.75 11.94
CA LEU A 1102 -4.14 -8.75 11.16
C LEU A 1102 -4.62 -9.93 12.01
N ASP A 1103 -3.78 -10.46 12.91
CA ASP A 1103 -4.15 -11.55 13.83
C ASP A 1103 -5.31 -11.15 14.75
N ASN A 1104 -5.24 -9.93 15.29
CA ASN A 1104 -6.29 -9.37 16.13
C ASN A 1104 -7.56 -9.10 15.30
N TYR A 1105 -7.43 -8.56 14.09
CA TYR A 1105 -8.54 -8.38 13.16
C TYR A 1105 -9.26 -9.71 12.88
N CYS A 1106 -8.54 -10.74 12.44
CA CYS A 1106 -9.11 -12.06 12.15
C CYS A 1106 -9.76 -12.70 13.39
N SER A 1107 -9.19 -12.48 14.58
CA SER A 1107 -9.76 -12.97 15.84
C SER A 1107 -11.07 -12.25 16.19
N GLN A 1108 -11.18 -10.94 15.94
CA GLN A 1108 -12.38 -10.15 16.18
C GLN A 1108 -13.49 -10.42 15.14
N THR A 1109 -13.13 -10.64 13.88
CA THR A 1109 -14.10 -10.89 12.78
C THR A 1109 -14.53 -12.35 12.66
N LYS A 1110 -14.05 -13.25 13.54
CA LYS A 1110 -14.27 -14.70 13.47
C LYS A 1110 -13.90 -15.30 12.11
N GLN A 1111 -12.93 -14.68 11.42
CA GLN A 1111 -12.46 -15.13 10.11
C GLN A 1111 -11.46 -16.30 10.18
N LYS A 1112 -11.05 -16.75 11.37
CA LYS A 1112 -10.19 -17.94 11.57
C LYS A 1112 -10.86 -19.25 11.14
#